data_AF-A0A1Y4DX77-F1
#
_entry.id   AF-A0A1Y4DX77-F1
#
_cell.length_a   1.000
_cell.length_b   1.000
_cell.length_c   1.000
_cell.angle_alpha   90.00
_cell.angle_beta   90.00
_cell.angle_gamma   90.00
#
_symmetry.space_group_name_H-M   'P 1'
#
loop_
_entity.id
_entity.type
_entity.pdbx_description
1 polymer ?
#
loop_
_entity_poly.entity_id
_entity_poly.type
_entity_poly.pdbx_seq_one_letter_code
_entity_poly.pdbx_strand_id
1 'polypeptide(L)'
;MVMSKRMRVAAIDTSTDMLAVCVAELDGAGAAAPAVRVLASGDHLCRRHANVELIGSLDAALAAAGLSLGDIDAVLVGRGPGSFTGVRIGISTAKGLARGAMVPLAGVSTLDATAWRAWCAGARGLVAVAADAMRGEVYPALYRIEDAGVTRLFEREQVVKAADAAAAWAARPDAEELQLTGDGLVRYGKLFHEAGLMEHALERDLWWPTGEGIVRAAAAAGGPAALGDGDPALVLPIYTRLSDAEENERKRLGLAESPSAQATGVADELAGRHLQYRPLGAADAEAAAALEAACFAGAAHTPWTAAQFLEELSPAAAVPRSWWVAHDDGDLIGIAGGMIVDCDVQILDVAVAPARRRAGIARRLLAHVSYDAQMLGCTTASLEVEAGNEPARRLYAALGFTEAGVRRNYYGPGADAVVMTAPLPLVLPVDAASPEPTAAVRRAWPQPAPARTPDEQAELARRRPVLAIESSCDETAVAIIDAEGRLLANKVSTQIDFHARFGGVVPEIASRKHVEVIVGVVDEALEEAATTLGLTGGALAPAELAAVGVTQGPGLVGALVVGVAFAKGLAYGAAKPLITVNHLEGHLFANLLAQPDLKPPFIFTLVSGGHTMLVHVRAWGDYEVLGETLDDAVGEAFDKVAKALGLGYPGGPVISRLAEEGDPQAIAFPRAMMHSHDYRFSLSGLKTAVVTYIEQETAAGRTIHLPDLAASFEAAVFDVQFKKAWDALKQTGAREYCLGGGVAANPHLRQMLVDKLGRRGVRVTLPPRDACTDNAAMIAEVARRKFAEGDFSDFSVDADPNMTL
;
A
#
# COMPACT_ATOMS: atom_id res chain seq x y z
N MET A 1 49.06 -13.57 -6.47
CA MET A 1 48.07 -13.21 -7.49
C MET A 1 46.71 -13.57 -6.91
N VAL A 2 46.05 -12.64 -6.22
CA VAL A 2 44.72 -12.88 -5.65
C VAL A 2 43.76 -12.83 -6.83
N MET A 3 43.20 -13.97 -7.23
CA MET A 3 42.13 -13.98 -8.23
C MET A 3 40.99 -13.12 -7.68
N SER A 4 40.63 -12.05 -8.41
CA SER A 4 39.42 -11.27 -8.15
C SER A 4 38.25 -12.26 -8.03
N LYS A 5 37.57 -12.30 -6.88
CA LYS A 5 36.42 -13.18 -6.68
C LYS A 5 35.32 -12.70 -7.65
N ARG A 6 34.95 -13.55 -8.61
CA ARG A 6 33.80 -13.31 -9.48
C ARG A 6 32.53 -13.32 -8.64
N MET A 7 31.70 -12.30 -8.83
CA MET A 7 30.40 -12.17 -8.19
C MET A 7 29.36 -12.89 -9.05
N ARG A 8 28.61 -13.82 -8.47
CA ARG A 8 27.49 -14.50 -9.15
C ARG A 8 26.20 -13.74 -8.92
N VAL A 9 25.46 -13.50 -9.98
CA VAL A 9 24.19 -12.77 -9.92
C VAL A 9 23.06 -13.56 -10.55
N ALA A 10 21.87 -13.44 -9.98
CA ALA A 10 20.62 -13.86 -10.60
C ALA A 10 19.84 -12.61 -11.01
N ALA A 11 19.46 -12.51 -12.27
CA ALA A 11 18.73 -11.38 -12.83
C ALA A 11 17.34 -11.81 -13.28
N ILE A 12 16.30 -11.05 -12.90
CA ILE A 12 14.91 -11.31 -13.26
C ILE A 12 14.18 -10.04 -13.73
N ASP A 13 13.31 -10.14 -14.73
CA ASP A 13 12.39 -9.05 -15.12
C ASP A 13 11.08 -9.63 -15.64
N THR A 14 9.97 -9.04 -15.21
CA THR A 14 8.59 -9.42 -15.54
C THR A 14 7.76 -8.22 -16.00
N SER A 15 8.41 -7.10 -16.31
CA SER A 15 7.77 -5.84 -16.68
C SER A 15 7.10 -5.88 -18.05
N THR A 16 7.45 -6.84 -18.90
CA THR A 16 6.89 -7.02 -20.25
C THR A 16 6.22 -8.40 -20.40
N ASP A 17 5.75 -8.74 -21.60
CA ASP A 17 5.31 -10.11 -21.93
C ASP A 17 6.45 -11.16 -21.88
N MET A 18 7.71 -10.72 -21.74
CA MET A 18 8.87 -11.58 -21.53
C MET A 18 9.11 -11.77 -20.04
N LEU A 19 9.15 -13.04 -19.60
CA LEU A 19 9.75 -13.42 -18.34
C LEU A 19 11.25 -13.60 -18.59
N ALA A 20 12.02 -12.61 -18.16
CA ALA A 20 13.45 -12.59 -18.34
C ALA A 20 14.14 -13.16 -17.09
N VAL A 21 15.03 -14.13 -17.26
CA VAL A 21 15.76 -14.81 -16.19
C VAL A 21 17.17 -15.12 -16.67
N CYS A 22 18.19 -14.73 -15.91
CA CYS A 22 19.59 -15.03 -16.23
C CYS A 22 20.42 -15.26 -14.97
N VAL A 23 21.37 -16.19 -15.05
CA VAL A 23 22.40 -16.41 -14.04
C VAL A 23 23.75 -16.13 -14.68
N ALA A 24 24.56 -15.26 -14.06
CA ALA A 24 25.81 -14.79 -14.65
C ALA A 24 26.92 -14.55 -13.60
N GLU A 25 28.17 -14.52 -14.07
CA GLU A 25 29.33 -14.04 -13.31
C GLU A 25 29.72 -12.62 -13.76
N LEU A 26 30.03 -11.77 -12.78
CA LEU A 26 30.61 -10.44 -12.95
C LEU A 26 32.04 -10.44 -12.42
N ASP A 27 33.01 -9.99 -13.21
CA ASP A 27 34.38 -9.77 -12.74
C ASP A 27 34.43 -8.58 -11.76
N GLY A 28 35.05 -8.78 -10.58
CA GLY A 28 35.04 -7.82 -9.46
C GLY A 28 35.72 -6.47 -9.76
N ALA A 29 35.32 -5.45 -8.99
CA ALA A 29 35.73 -4.05 -9.11
C ALA A 29 37.25 -3.88 -9.30
N GLY A 30 37.65 -3.26 -10.42
CA GLY A 30 39.03 -2.98 -10.78
C GLY A 30 39.33 -2.97 -12.29
N ALA A 31 38.44 -3.53 -13.11
CA ALA A 31 38.50 -3.39 -14.58
C ALA A 31 37.69 -2.17 -15.03
N ALA A 32 38.16 -1.46 -16.06
CA ALA A 32 37.50 -0.28 -16.63
C ALA A 32 36.10 -0.57 -17.21
N ALA A 33 35.75 -1.85 -17.41
CA ALA A 33 34.39 -2.35 -17.59
C ALA A 33 34.34 -3.78 -17.01
N PRO A 34 33.39 -4.10 -16.11
CA PRO A 34 33.27 -5.46 -15.58
C PRO A 34 32.82 -6.42 -16.70
N ALA A 35 33.59 -7.48 -16.93
CA ALA A 35 33.23 -8.50 -17.90
C ALA A 35 32.06 -9.33 -17.38
N VAL A 36 31.06 -9.52 -18.23
CA VAL A 36 29.87 -10.34 -17.97
C VAL A 36 30.03 -11.70 -18.62
N ARG A 37 29.87 -12.77 -17.84
CA ARG A 37 29.79 -14.14 -18.34
C ARG A 37 28.44 -14.74 -17.97
N VAL A 38 27.57 -14.91 -18.96
CA VAL A 38 26.30 -15.63 -18.80
C VAL A 38 26.59 -17.12 -18.58
N LEU A 39 26.00 -17.69 -17.54
CA LEU A 39 26.08 -19.12 -17.23
C LEU A 39 24.84 -19.86 -17.76
N ALA A 40 23.67 -19.28 -17.57
CA ALA A 40 22.39 -19.79 -18.08
C ALA A 40 21.39 -18.65 -18.27
N SER A 41 20.46 -18.80 -19.21
CA SER A 41 19.29 -17.94 -19.38
C SER A 41 18.03 -18.80 -19.47
N GLY A 42 16.94 -18.30 -18.91
CA GLY A 42 15.60 -18.86 -18.97
C GLY A 42 14.60 -17.88 -19.59
N ASP A 43 15.06 -16.93 -20.42
CA ASP A 43 14.20 -15.91 -21.05
C ASP A 43 13.14 -16.56 -21.96
N HIS A 44 11.85 -16.32 -21.71
CA HIS A 44 10.76 -16.77 -22.58
C HIS A 44 9.49 -15.91 -22.46
N LEU A 45 8.63 -15.96 -23.48
CA LEU A 45 7.35 -15.24 -23.45
C LEU A 45 6.41 -15.89 -22.43
N CYS A 46 5.93 -15.09 -21.50
CA CYS A 46 5.16 -15.51 -20.33
C CYS A 46 4.00 -14.53 -20.08
N ARG A 47 3.01 -14.56 -20.98
CA ARG A 47 1.88 -13.62 -20.98
C ARG A 47 0.98 -13.83 -19.76
N ARG A 48 1.06 -12.92 -18.78
CA ARG A 48 0.23 -12.93 -17.55
C ARG A 48 0.38 -14.17 -16.65
N HIS A 49 1.43 -14.95 -16.85
CA HIS A 49 1.74 -16.13 -16.01
C HIS A 49 3.03 -15.94 -15.19
N ALA A 50 3.59 -14.73 -15.15
CA ALA A 50 4.86 -14.46 -14.50
C ALA A 50 4.85 -14.84 -13.00
N ASN A 51 3.73 -14.63 -12.29
CA ASN A 51 3.63 -15.01 -10.88
C ASN A 51 3.69 -16.53 -10.68
N VAL A 52 3.29 -17.32 -11.68
CA VAL A 52 3.29 -18.79 -11.68
C VAL A 52 4.66 -19.33 -12.08
N GLU A 53 5.29 -18.77 -13.11
CA GLU A 53 6.45 -19.37 -13.78
C GLU A 53 7.82 -18.85 -13.28
N LEU A 54 7.87 -17.68 -12.64
CA LEU A 54 9.14 -16.99 -12.31
C LEU A 54 10.09 -17.82 -11.45
N ILE A 55 9.63 -18.39 -10.32
CA ILE A 55 10.50 -19.19 -9.44
C ILE A 55 10.98 -20.46 -10.14
N GLY A 56 10.09 -21.15 -10.87
CA GLY A 56 10.46 -22.35 -11.62
C GLY A 56 11.47 -22.07 -12.73
N SER A 57 11.34 -20.92 -13.39
CA SER A 57 12.27 -20.48 -14.44
C SER A 57 13.63 -20.10 -13.87
N LEU A 58 13.66 -19.46 -12.70
CA LEU A 58 14.90 -19.18 -11.97
C LEU A 58 15.58 -20.45 -11.50
N ASP A 59 14.84 -21.39 -10.91
CA ASP A 59 15.37 -22.69 -10.48
C ASP A 59 15.96 -23.48 -11.66
N ALA A 60 15.26 -23.53 -12.79
CA ALA A 60 15.77 -24.15 -14.01
C ALA A 60 17.06 -23.48 -14.53
N ALA A 61 17.15 -22.15 -14.49
CA ALA A 61 18.35 -21.43 -14.90
C ALA A 61 19.53 -21.68 -13.94
N LEU A 62 19.28 -21.72 -12.62
CA LEU A 62 20.29 -22.08 -11.61
C LEU A 62 20.79 -23.51 -11.83
N ALA A 63 19.89 -24.47 -12.01
CA ALA A 63 20.21 -25.86 -12.28
C ALA A 63 21.01 -26.03 -13.57
N ALA A 64 20.65 -25.32 -14.65
CA ALA A 64 21.39 -25.32 -15.91
C ALA A 64 22.81 -24.74 -15.77
N ALA A 65 23.00 -23.77 -14.86
CA ALA A 65 24.30 -23.23 -14.49
C ALA A 65 25.09 -24.14 -13.54
N GLY A 66 24.50 -25.24 -13.04
CA GLY A 66 25.09 -26.10 -12.01
C GLY A 66 25.22 -25.40 -10.65
N LEU A 67 24.34 -24.44 -10.37
CA LEU A 67 24.34 -23.62 -9.16
C LEU A 67 23.05 -23.86 -8.35
N SER A 68 23.12 -23.52 -7.08
CA SER A 68 21.97 -23.34 -6.21
C SER A 68 21.77 -21.86 -5.89
N LEU A 69 20.64 -21.50 -5.28
CA LEU A 69 20.46 -20.12 -4.84
C LEU A 69 21.51 -19.67 -3.80
N GLY A 70 22.02 -20.60 -2.99
CA GLY A 70 23.09 -20.32 -2.02
C GLY A 70 24.44 -19.94 -2.66
N ASP A 71 24.59 -20.13 -3.97
CA ASP A 71 25.77 -19.71 -4.74
C ASP A 71 25.67 -18.29 -5.30
N ILE A 72 24.51 -17.63 -5.17
CA ILE A 72 24.27 -16.29 -5.70
C ILE A 72 24.74 -15.25 -4.68
N ASP A 73 25.56 -14.29 -5.13
CA ASP A 73 26.08 -13.21 -4.30
C ASP A 73 25.19 -11.96 -4.32
N ALA A 74 24.35 -11.77 -5.35
CA ALA A 74 23.38 -10.66 -5.45
C ALA A 74 22.22 -10.96 -6.42
N VAL A 75 21.07 -10.32 -6.20
CA VAL A 75 19.90 -10.36 -7.11
C VAL A 75 19.80 -9.04 -7.87
N LEU A 76 19.49 -9.13 -9.16
CA LEU A 76 19.17 -8.00 -10.03
C LEU A 76 17.73 -8.10 -10.48
N VAL A 77 17.01 -6.97 -10.49
CA VAL A 77 15.61 -6.93 -10.94
C VAL A 77 15.34 -5.79 -11.91
N GLY A 78 14.59 -6.08 -12.98
CA GLY A 78 14.00 -5.05 -13.82
C GLY A 78 12.94 -4.28 -13.03
N ARG A 79 13.14 -2.98 -12.83
CA ARG A 79 12.22 -2.12 -12.06
C ARG A 79 11.14 -1.48 -12.91
N GLY A 80 11.00 -1.91 -14.17
CA GLY A 80 10.19 -1.25 -15.18
C GLY A 80 10.96 -0.13 -15.89
N PRO A 81 10.26 0.76 -16.59
CA PRO A 81 8.80 0.80 -16.76
C PRO A 81 8.24 -0.39 -17.56
N GLY A 82 6.93 -0.65 -17.43
CA GLY A 82 6.23 -1.75 -18.09
C GLY A 82 4.84 -1.98 -17.50
N SER A 83 4.27 -3.18 -17.70
CA SER A 83 3.00 -3.60 -17.10
C SER A 83 3.04 -3.50 -15.58
N PHE A 84 2.12 -2.73 -14.96
CA PHE A 84 2.12 -2.55 -13.50
C PHE A 84 2.07 -3.87 -12.72
N THR A 85 1.23 -4.81 -13.14
CA THR A 85 1.17 -6.15 -12.52
C THR A 85 2.48 -6.89 -12.70
N GLY A 86 3.06 -6.82 -13.90
CA GLY A 86 4.34 -7.45 -14.23
C GLY A 86 5.48 -6.92 -13.35
N VAL A 87 5.68 -5.60 -13.31
CA VAL A 87 6.72 -4.94 -12.51
C VAL A 87 6.58 -5.29 -11.02
N ARG A 88 5.35 -5.32 -10.48
CA ARG A 88 5.08 -5.70 -9.08
C ARG A 88 5.49 -7.14 -8.77
N ILE A 89 5.14 -8.09 -9.63
CA ILE A 89 5.52 -9.51 -9.46
C ILE A 89 7.05 -9.63 -9.36
N GLY A 90 7.77 -9.05 -10.31
CA GLY A 90 9.22 -9.16 -10.39
C GLY A 90 9.90 -8.55 -9.18
N ILE A 91 9.54 -7.31 -8.83
CA ILE A 91 10.13 -6.61 -7.68
C ILE A 91 9.77 -7.30 -6.37
N SER A 92 8.51 -7.66 -6.13
CA SER A 92 8.10 -8.33 -4.88
C SER A 92 8.80 -9.67 -4.72
N THR A 93 8.88 -10.47 -5.80
CA THR A 93 9.64 -11.73 -5.78
C THR A 93 11.12 -11.49 -5.51
N ALA A 94 11.74 -10.51 -6.18
CA ALA A 94 13.15 -10.19 -5.99
C ALA A 94 13.44 -9.72 -4.55
N LYS A 95 12.56 -8.90 -3.97
CA LYS A 95 12.62 -8.47 -2.58
C LYS A 95 12.58 -9.65 -1.62
N GLY A 96 11.62 -10.56 -1.81
CA GLY A 96 11.53 -11.79 -1.03
C GLY A 96 12.79 -12.65 -1.19
N LEU A 97 13.24 -12.87 -2.43
CA LEU A 97 14.40 -13.68 -2.78
C LEU A 97 15.68 -13.18 -2.11
N ALA A 98 15.99 -11.89 -2.30
CA ALA A 98 17.14 -11.24 -1.71
C ALA A 98 17.09 -11.25 -0.18
N ARG A 99 15.90 -11.01 0.38
CA ARG A 99 15.72 -11.06 1.83
C ARG A 99 15.92 -12.45 2.41
N GLY A 100 15.36 -13.47 1.76
CA GLY A 100 15.44 -14.88 2.18
C GLY A 100 16.85 -15.45 2.06
N ALA A 101 17.53 -15.16 0.95
CA ALA A 101 18.91 -15.59 0.70
C ALA A 101 19.96 -14.71 1.40
N MET A 102 19.56 -13.59 2.03
CA MET A 102 20.44 -12.63 2.70
C MET A 102 21.49 -12.00 1.77
N VAL A 103 21.10 -11.69 0.53
CA VAL A 103 21.97 -11.11 -0.50
C VAL A 103 21.50 -9.71 -0.92
N PRO A 104 22.37 -8.84 -1.43
CA PRO A 104 21.97 -7.54 -1.99
C PRO A 104 20.97 -7.66 -3.13
N LEU A 105 20.05 -6.69 -3.19
CA LEU A 105 19.15 -6.49 -4.32
C LEU A 105 19.48 -5.17 -5.03
N ALA A 106 19.60 -5.19 -6.35
CA ALA A 106 19.75 -3.99 -7.15
C ALA A 106 18.76 -3.91 -8.31
N GLY A 107 18.43 -2.68 -8.66
CA GLY A 107 17.42 -2.32 -9.63
C GLY A 107 17.98 -1.87 -10.97
N VAL A 108 17.40 -2.33 -12.06
CA VAL A 108 17.79 -1.94 -13.43
C VAL A 108 16.56 -1.50 -14.22
N SER A 109 16.71 -0.49 -15.08
CA SER A 109 15.65 -0.08 -15.99
C SER A 109 15.41 -1.14 -17.06
N THR A 110 14.16 -1.52 -17.28
CA THR A 110 13.74 -2.46 -18.33
C THR A 110 14.06 -1.91 -19.73
N LEU A 111 14.01 -0.59 -19.91
CA LEU A 111 14.41 0.05 -21.16
C LEU A 111 15.91 -0.14 -21.44
N ASP A 112 16.74 0.01 -20.40
CA ASP A 112 18.18 -0.23 -20.52
C ASP A 112 18.48 -1.70 -20.84
N ALA A 113 17.80 -2.64 -20.18
CA ALA A 113 17.95 -4.06 -20.46
C ALA A 113 17.63 -4.38 -21.94
N THR A 114 16.61 -3.72 -22.50
CA THR A 114 16.25 -3.85 -23.92
C THR A 114 17.32 -3.24 -24.85
N ALA A 115 17.89 -2.09 -24.50
CA ALA A 115 18.98 -1.48 -25.26
C ALA A 115 20.27 -2.32 -25.21
N TRP A 116 20.60 -2.90 -24.05
CA TRP A 116 21.74 -3.82 -23.91
C TRP A 116 21.56 -5.11 -24.69
N ARG A 117 20.32 -5.61 -24.82
CA ARG A 117 20.02 -6.71 -25.74
C ARG A 117 20.35 -6.35 -27.19
N ALA A 118 19.93 -5.17 -27.65
CA ALA A 118 20.26 -4.69 -28.98
C ALA A 118 21.78 -4.60 -29.19
N TRP A 119 22.52 -4.10 -28.20
CA TRP A 119 23.99 -4.06 -28.24
C TRP A 119 24.61 -5.47 -28.39
N CYS A 120 24.09 -6.47 -27.65
CA CYS A 120 24.55 -7.86 -27.73
C CYS A 120 24.29 -8.48 -29.10
N ALA A 121 23.19 -8.11 -29.75
CA ALA A 121 22.85 -8.53 -31.10
C ALA A 121 23.68 -7.81 -32.19
N GLY A 122 24.56 -6.88 -31.82
CA GLY A 122 25.43 -6.16 -32.74
C GLY A 122 24.88 -4.84 -33.26
N ALA A 123 23.72 -4.36 -32.77
CA ALA A 123 23.21 -3.05 -33.13
C ALA A 123 24.19 -1.95 -32.68
N ARG A 124 24.38 -0.92 -33.50
CA ARG A 124 25.26 0.23 -33.24
C ARG A 124 24.60 1.50 -33.80
N GLY A 125 25.02 2.66 -33.31
CA GLY A 125 24.45 3.95 -33.69
C GLY A 125 23.26 4.35 -32.82
N LEU A 126 22.28 5.03 -33.41
CA LEU A 126 21.12 5.56 -32.70
C LEU A 126 20.02 4.50 -32.61
N VAL A 127 19.55 4.19 -31.41
CA VAL A 127 18.50 3.18 -31.16
C VAL A 127 17.39 3.77 -30.30
N ALA A 128 16.15 3.62 -30.75
CA ALA A 128 14.94 3.96 -30.01
C ALA A 128 14.28 2.71 -29.44
N VAL A 129 14.02 2.70 -28.14
CA VAL A 129 13.20 1.70 -27.45
C VAL A 129 11.81 2.29 -27.25
N ALA A 130 10.77 1.67 -27.83
CA ALA A 130 9.37 1.97 -27.60
C ALA A 130 8.71 0.83 -26.81
N ALA A 131 8.72 0.92 -25.48
CA ALA A 131 8.06 -0.10 -24.64
C ALA A 131 6.56 0.17 -24.47
N ASP A 132 5.74 -0.88 -24.31
CA ASP A 132 4.28 -0.75 -24.16
C ASP A 132 3.91 -0.13 -22.80
N ALA A 133 3.22 1.00 -22.81
CA ALA A 133 2.65 1.63 -21.61
C ALA A 133 1.12 1.42 -21.50
N MET A 134 0.54 0.59 -22.39
CA MET A 134 -0.90 0.39 -22.56
C MET A 134 -1.64 1.68 -22.95
N ARG A 135 -2.98 1.63 -23.13
CA ARG A 135 -3.85 2.80 -23.40
C ARG A 135 -3.41 3.75 -24.54
N GLY A 136 -2.75 3.22 -25.58
CA GLY A 136 -2.29 4.04 -26.69
C GLY A 136 -1.00 4.82 -26.40
N GLU A 137 -0.29 4.46 -25.33
CA GLU A 137 0.92 5.11 -24.83
C GLU A 137 2.13 4.18 -24.93
N VAL A 138 3.31 4.77 -24.99
CA VAL A 138 4.60 4.08 -24.94
C VAL A 138 5.52 4.74 -23.92
N TYR A 139 6.53 3.99 -23.47
CA TYR A 139 7.71 4.52 -22.79
C TYR A 139 8.82 4.71 -23.84
N PRO A 140 8.98 5.90 -24.43
CA PRO A 140 10.02 6.15 -25.42
C PRO A 140 11.37 6.41 -24.73
N ALA A 141 12.41 5.73 -25.19
CA ALA A 141 13.78 5.96 -24.77
C ALA A 141 14.74 5.96 -25.96
N LEU A 142 15.67 6.92 -25.97
CA LEU A 142 16.69 7.04 -27.01
C LEU A 142 18.07 6.69 -26.45
N TYR A 143 18.82 5.91 -27.21
CA TYR A 143 20.13 5.43 -26.83
C TYR A 143 21.14 5.64 -27.95
N ARG A 144 22.39 5.89 -27.57
CA ARG A 144 23.55 5.77 -28.45
C ARG A 144 24.28 4.48 -28.10
N ILE A 145 24.38 3.58 -29.06
CA ILE A 145 24.99 2.26 -28.90
C ILE A 145 26.32 2.24 -29.66
N GLU A 146 27.41 2.02 -28.93
CA GLU A 146 28.78 2.00 -29.44
C GLU A 146 29.48 0.70 -29.03
N ASP A 147 30.66 0.39 -29.57
CA ASP A 147 31.41 -0.80 -29.16
C ASP A 147 31.77 -0.78 -27.67
N ALA A 148 31.91 0.41 -27.10
CA ALA A 148 32.17 0.61 -25.67
C ALA A 148 30.94 0.34 -24.78
N GLY A 149 29.72 0.39 -25.32
CA GLY A 149 28.48 0.13 -24.56
C GLY A 149 27.28 0.97 -25.00
N VAL A 150 26.32 1.10 -24.08
CA VAL A 150 25.04 1.80 -24.31
C VAL A 150 25.01 3.09 -23.48
N THR A 151 24.73 4.22 -24.13
CA THR A 151 24.58 5.54 -23.49
C THR A 151 23.14 6.02 -23.60
N ARG A 152 22.52 6.40 -22.47
CA ARG A 152 21.19 7.02 -22.44
C ARG A 152 21.25 8.43 -23.05
N LEU A 153 20.28 8.78 -23.88
CA LEU A 153 20.08 10.13 -24.44
C LEU A 153 18.86 10.85 -23.83
N PHE A 154 18.44 10.39 -22.66
CA PHE A 154 17.32 10.93 -21.89
C PHE A 154 17.70 10.89 -20.40
N GLU A 155 17.17 11.83 -19.63
CA GLU A 155 17.47 11.90 -18.19
C GLU A 155 16.65 10.88 -17.40
N ARG A 156 15.37 10.72 -17.74
CA ARG A 156 14.39 9.94 -16.97
C ARG A 156 13.37 9.27 -17.88
N GLU A 157 12.87 8.11 -17.45
CA GLU A 157 11.79 7.40 -18.12
C GLU A 157 10.50 8.25 -18.11
N GLN A 158 9.82 8.30 -19.25
CA GLN A 158 8.60 9.09 -19.46
C GLN A 158 7.53 8.25 -20.15
N VAL A 159 6.27 8.65 -20.03
CA VAL A 159 5.14 8.07 -20.76
C VAL A 159 4.51 9.13 -21.67
N VAL A 160 4.30 8.78 -22.94
CA VAL A 160 3.67 9.66 -23.94
C VAL A 160 2.75 8.86 -24.85
N LYS A 161 1.87 9.54 -25.61
CA LYS A 161 1.08 8.85 -26.64
C LYS A 161 2.00 8.24 -27.70
N ALA A 162 1.67 7.04 -28.15
CA ALA A 162 2.45 6.33 -29.17
C ALA A 162 2.56 7.13 -30.48
N ALA A 163 1.48 7.84 -30.86
CA ALA A 163 1.48 8.72 -32.02
C ALA A 163 2.43 9.91 -31.87
N ASP A 164 2.48 10.51 -30.68
CA ASP A 164 3.37 11.64 -30.39
C ASP A 164 4.83 11.20 -30.38
N ALA A 165 5.13 10.02 -29.81
CA ALA A 165 6.48 9.44 -29.88
C ALA A 165 6.91 9.19 -31.34
N ALA A 166 6.04 8.59 -32.16
CA ALA A 166 6.32 8.33 -33.56
C ALA A 166 6.55 9.64 -34.34
N ALA A 167 5.70 10.65 -34.15
CA ALA A 167 5.86 11.96 -34.78
C ALA A 167 7.15 12.67 -34.34
N ALA A 168 7.45 12.64 -33.03
CA ALA A 168 8.66 13.27 -32.47
C ALA A 168 9.94 12.62 -33.00
N TRP A 169 9.96 11.29 -33.16
CA TRP A 169 11.12 10.58 -33.71
C TRP A 169 11.26 10.78 -35.22
N ALA A 170 10.16 10.80 -35.98
CA ALA A 170 10.18 11.07 -37.42
C ALA A 170 10.61 12.51 -37.75
N ALA A 171 10.33 13.47 -36.87
CA ALA A 171 10.75 14.86 -37.04
C ALA A 171 12.23 15.12 -36.74
N ARG A 172 12.98 14.10 -36.29
CA ARG A 172 14.40 14.26 -35.96
C ARG A 172 15.26 14.44 -37.22
N PRO A 173 16.32 15.27 -37.17
CA PRO A 173 17.24 15.40 -38.30
C PRO A 173 17.96 14.09 -38.67
N ASP A 174 18.12 13.19 -37.70
CA ASP A 174 18.81 11.90 -37.81
C ASP A 174 17.84 10.70 -37.82
N ALA A 175 16.57 10.92 -38.23
CA ALA A 175 15.53 9.89 -38.22
C ALA A 175 15.86 8.69 -39.15
N GLU A 176 16.54 8.93 -40.28
CA GLU A 176 16.96 7.86 -41.23
C GLU A 176 18.04 6.93 -40.63
N GLU A 177 18.73 7.35 -39.57
CA GLU A 177 19.73 6.54 -38.87
C GLU A 177 19.16 5.81 -37.64
N LEU A 178 17.88 6.05 -37.33
CA LEU A 178 17.24 5.59 -36.10
C LEU A 178 16.73 4.15 -36.22
N GLN A 179 17.36 3.23 -35.48
CA GLN A 179 16.87 1.86 -35.36
C GLN A 179 15.80 1.74 -34.27
N LEU A 180 14.76 0.94 -34.49
CA LEU A 180 13.64 0.79 -33.55
C LEU A 180 13.61 -0.59 -32.89
N THR A 181 13.34 -0.63 -31.59
CA THR A 181 13.06 -1.85 -30.82
C THR A 181 12.04 -1.55 -29.70
N GLY A 182 11.63 -2.56 -28.94
CA GLY A 182 10.69 -2.44 -27.83
C GLY A 182 9.35 -3.14 -28.08
N ASP A 183 8.77 -3.69 -27.03
CA ASP A 183 7.54 -4.49 -27.08
C ASP A 183 6.29 -3.68 -27.46
N GLY A 184 6.33 -2.36 -27.26
CA GLY A 184 5.31 -1.42 -27.73
C GLY A 184 5.11 -1.44 -29.25
N LEU A 185 6.15 -1.81 -30.01
CA LEU A 185 6.05 -1.96 -31.47
C LEU A 185 5.10 -3.10 -31.88
N VAL A 186 4.87 -4.10 -31.01
CA VAL A 186 3.88 -5.17 -31.26
C VAL A 186 2.47 -4.60 -31.37
N ARG A 187 2.14 -3.63 -30.51
CA ARG A 187 0.79 -3.05 -30.42
C ARG A 187 0.64 -1.81 -31.29
N TYR A 188 1.67 -0.97 -31.36
CA TYR A 188 1.63 0.34 -31.99
C TYR A 188 2.46 0.45 -33.27
N GLY A 189 3.07 -0.65 -33.75
CA GLY A 189 3.96 -0.65 -34.91
C GLY A 189 3.34 -0.03 -36.17
N LYS A 190 2.02 -0.06 -36.32
CA LYS A 190 1.32 0.65 -37.41
C LYS A 190 1.59 2.16 -37.40
N LEU A 191 1.57 2.81 -36.23
CA LEU A 191 1.83 4.25 -36.10
C LEU A 191 3.28 4.59 -36.46
N PHE A 192 4.23 3.76 -36.02
CA PHE A 192 5.64 3.91 -36.36
C PHE A 192 5.92 3.62 -37.85
N HIS A 193 5.17 2.70 -38.46
CA HIS A 193 5.25 2.43 -39.90
C HIS A 193 4.72 3.61 -40.73
N GLU A 194 3.57 4.16 -40.35
CA GLU A 194 3.00 5.36 -41.00
C GLU A 194 3.90 6.59 -40.86
N ALA A 195 4.70 6.65 -39.78
CA ALA A 195 5.73 7.67 -39.57
C ALA A 195 7.06 7.40 -40.31
N GLY A 196 7.16 6.32 -41.08
CA GLY A 196 8.37 5.96 -41.84
C GLY A 196 9.52 5.36 -41.02
N LEU A 197 9.29 5.02 -39.75
CA LEU A 197 10.35 4.59 -38.82
C LEU A 197 10.59 3.06 -38.80
N MET A 198 9.65 2.27 -39.31
CA MET A 198 9.73 0.80 -39.21
C MET A 198 10.70 0.16 -40.22
N GLU A 199 11.24 0.91 -41.19
CA GLU A 199 12.21 0.38 -42.17
C GLU A 199 13.54 -0.02 -41.52
N HIS A 200 13.88 0.58 -40.38
CA HIS A 200 15.07 0.30 -39.58
C HIS A 200 14.75 -0.41 -38.26
N ALA A 201 13.57 -1.02 -38.12
CA ALA A 201 13.24 -1.79 -36.94
C ALA A 201 14.16 -3.01 -36.82
N LEU A 202 14.71 -3.24 -35.63
CA LEU A 202 15.47 -4.43 -35.29
C LEU A 202 14.60 -5.68 -35.40
N GLU A 203 15.24 -6.84 -35.51
CA GLU A 203 14.55 -8.13 -35.53
C GLU A 203 13.59 -8.25 -34.34
N ARG A 204 12.41 -8.81 -34.61
CA ARG A 204 11.30 -8.78 -33.65
C ARG A 204 11.63 -9.47 -32.34
N ASP A 205 12.45 -10.51 -32.36
CA ASP A 205 12.87 -11.19 -31.15
C ASP A 205 13.60 -10.24 -30.19
N LEU A 206 14.35 -9.26 -30.71
CA LEU A 206 15.08 -8.24 -29.93
C LEU A 206 14.21 -7.19 -29.24
N TRP A 207 12.89 -7.22 -29.43
CA TRP A 207 11.98 -6.20 -28.91
C TRP A 207 11.73 -6.27 -27.40
N TRP A 208 12.07 -7.38 -26.76
CA TRP A 208 11.86 -7.57 -25.33
C TRP A 208 13.17 -7.47 -24.52
N PRO A 209 13.11 -7.12 -23.23
CA PRO A 209 14.27 -7.24 -22.34
C PRO A 209 14.74 -8.70 -22.23
N THR A 210 15.97 -8.90 -21.77
CA THR A 210 16.54 -10.22 -21.45
C THR A 210 17.25 -10.15 -20.11
N GLY A 211 17.40 -11.29 -19.42
CA GLY A 211 18.14 -11.33 -18.17
C GLY A 211 19.61 -10.94 -18.38
N GLU A 212 20.22 -11.30 -19.52
CA GLU A 212 21.56 -10.82 -19.90
C GLU A 212 21.61 -9.30 -20.05
N GLY A 213 20.59 -8.68 -20.66
CA GLY A 213 20.47 -7.23 -20.76
C GLY A 213 20.49 -6.53 -19.40
N ILE A 214 19.81 -7.09 -18.40
CA ILE A 214 19.82 -6.59 -17.01
C ILE A 214 21.21 -6.66 -16.42
N VAL A 215 21.87 -7.82 -16.54
CA VAL A 215 23.22 -8.03 -15.99
C VAL A 215 24.22 -7.06 -16.61
N ARG A 216 24.15 -6.85 -17.93
CA ARG A 216 25.05 -5.92 -18.65
C ARG A 216 24.79 -4.47 -18.31
N ALA A 217 23.53 -4.06 -18.17
CA ALA A 217 23.19 -2.73 -17.70
C ALA A 217 23.73 -2.48 -16.28
N ALA A 218 23.59 -3.46 -15.38
CA ALA A 218 24.15 -3.37 -14.03
C ALA A 218 25.68 -3.32 -14.04
N ALA A 219 26.32 -4.15 -14.86
CA ALA A 219 27.77 -4.18 -15.04
C ALA A 219 28.29 -2.81 -15.51
N ALA A 220 27.66 -2.22 -16.54
CA ALA A 220 28.04 -0.91 -17.07
C ALA A 220 27.88 0.23 -16.07
N ALA A 221 26.94 0.12 -15.12
CA ALA A 221 26.76 1.08 -14.04
C ALA A 221 27.84 0.96 -12.93
N GLY A 222 28.73 -0.04 -12.99
CA GLY A 222 29.73 -0.33 -11.95
C GLY A 222 29.38 -1.52 -11.05
N GLY A 223 28.39 -2.32 -11.42
CA GLY A 223 27.91 -3.49 -10.69
C GLY A 223 26.78 -3.19 -9.69
N PRO A 224 26.25 -4.20 -8.98
CA PRO A 224 25.10 -4.05 -8.08
C PRO A 224 25.28 -2.96 -7.01
N ALA A 225 26.48 -2.82 -6.45
CA ALA A 225 26.78 -1.83 -5.41
C ALA A 225 26.78 -0.37 -5.90
N ALA A 226 26.87 -0.13 -7.22
CA ALA A 226 26.78 1.20 -7.79
C ALA A 226 25.32 1.63 -8.06
N LEU A 227 24.40 0.67 -8.11
CA LEU A 227 22.98 0.90 -8.37
C LEU A 227 22.16 1.20 -7.10
N GLY A 228 22.76 1.04 -5.92
CA GLY A 228 22.11 1.25 -4.63
C GLY A 228 22.95 0.67 -3.49
N ASP A 229 22.45 0.78 -2.27
CA ASP A 229 23.08 0.20 -1.07
C ASP A 229 22.77 -1.29 -0.87
N GLY A 230 22.02 -1.90 -1.79
CA GLY A 230 21.70 -3.32 -1.78
C GLY A 230 20.50 -3.68 -0.90
N ASP A 231 19.89 -2.72 -0.19
CA ASP A 231 18.75 -2.94 0.68
C ASP A 231 17.49 -3.26 -0.14
N PRO A 232 16.90 -4.47 0.00
CA PRO A 232 15.68 -4.83 -0.72
C PRO A 232 14.50 -3.89 -0.46
N ALA A 233 14.43 -3.24 0.69
CA ALA A 233 13.34 -2.30 1.00
C ALA A 233 13.32 -1.11 0.04
N LEU A 234 14.49 -0.62 -0.39
CA LEU A 234 14.67 0.59 -1.18
C LEU A 234 14.50 0.38 -2.70
N VAL A 235 14.28 -0.86 -3.13
CA VAL A 235 14.13 -1.23 -4.54
C VAL A 235 12.65 -1.15 -4.94
N LEU A 236 12.21 0.03 -5.40
CA LEU A 236 10.83 0.37 -5.77
C LEU A 236 10.55 0.41 -7.29
N PRO A 237 9.35 0.05 -7.76
CA PRO A 237 8.96 0.18 -9.17
C PRO A 237 9.12 1.59 -9.75
N ILE A 238 9.44 1.69 -11.05
CA ILE A 238 9.36 2.93 -11.83
C ILE A 238 7.91 3.08 -12.33
N TYR A 239 7.08 3.79 -11.56
CA TYR A 239 5.72 4.15 -11.98
C TYR A 239 5.70 5.54 -12.57
N THR A 240 5.68 5.72 -13.89
CA THR A 240 5.64 7.07 -14.49
C THR A 240 4.23 7.65 -14.65
N ARG A 241 3.18 6.91 -14.23
CA ARG A 241 1.78 7.28 -14.42
C ARG A 241 0.98 7.22 -13.11
N LEU A 242 0.13 8.23 -12.93
CA LEU A 242 -0.88 8.28 -11.88
C LEU A 242 -1.95 7.20 -12.08
N SER A 243 -2.55 6.74 -10.99
CA SER A 243 -3.73 5.88 -11.03
C SER A 243 -4.95 6.66 -11.56
N ASP A 244 -5.95 5.95 -12.09
CA ASP A 244 -7.18 6.59 -12.56
C ASP A 244 -7.93 7.33 -11.43
N ALA A 245 -7.78 6.88 -10.17
CA ALA A 245 -8.33 7.58 -9.00
C ALA A 245 -7.61 8.91 -8.76
N GLU A 246 -6.28 8.94 -8.86
CA GLU A 246 -5.49 10.17 -8.80
C GLU A 246 -5.81 11.09 -9.99
N GLU A 247 -6.02 10.56 -11.20
CA GLU A 247 -6.47 11.34 -12.36
C GLU A 247 -7.88 11.93 -12.17
N ASN A 248 -8.82 11.15 -11.62
CA ASN A 248 -10.19 11.59 -11.36
C ASN A 248 -10.25 12.63 -10.24
N GLU A 249 -9.41 12.49 -9.22
CA GLU A 249 -9.26 13.49 -8.16
C GLU A 249 -8.73 14.80 -8.74
N ARG A 250 -7.76 14.76 -9.65
CA ARG A 250 -7.30 15.95 -10.39
C ARG A 250 -8.41 16.62 -11.20
N LYS A 251 -9.26 15.83 -11.86
CA LYS A 251 -10.44 16.36 -12.58
C LYS A 251 -11.48 16.96 -11.64
N ARG A 252 -11.73 16.32 -10.49
CA ARG A 252 -12.62 16.83 -9.43
C ARG A 252 -12.14 18.19 -8.92
N LEU A 253 -10.83 18.39 -8.86
CA LEU A 253 -10.17 19.64 -8.49
C LEU A 253 -10.13 20.69 -9.63
N GLY A 254 -10.77 20.44 -10.78
CA GLY A 254 -10.92 21.42 -11.87
C GLY A 254 -9.68 21.62 -12.76
N LEU A 255 -8.73 20.67 -12.76
CA LEU A 255 -7.48 20.77 -13.54
C LEU A 255 -7.68 20.37 -15.01
N ALA A 256 -7.08 21.11 -15.95
CA ALA A 256 -7.06 20.76 -17.39
C ALA A 256 -6.11 19.57 -17.71
N GLU A 257 -6.19 19.02 -18.93
CA GLU A 257 -5.36 17.89 -19.38
C GLU A 257 -3.85 18.15 -19.23
N SER A 258 -3.13 17.08 -18.87
CA SER A 258 -1.73 17.09 -18.43
C SER A 258 -0.74 17.49 -19.55
N PRO A 259 0.19 18.43 -19.31
CA PRO A 259 1.53 18.33 -19.85
C PRO A 259 2.20 17.11 -19.19
N SER A 260 2.89 16.28 -19.97
CA SER A 260 3.49 15.00 -19.58
C SER A 260 4.23 15.00 -18.24
N ALA A 261 4.04 13.91 -17.49
CA ALA A 261 4.53 13.59 -16.16
C ALA A 261 5.94 14.11 -15.80
N GLN A 262 6.01 14.93 -14.74
CA GLN A 262 7.25 15.20 -14.00
C GLN A 262 7.09 14.70 -12.56
N ALA A 263 7.99 13.79 -12.18
CA ALA A 263 8.29 13.29 -10.82
C ALA A 263 7.17 12.57 -10.05
N THR A 264 7.09 11.25 -10.23
CA THR A 264 6.44 10.32 -9.28
C THR A 264 7.42 9.94 -8.17
N GLY A 265 7.17 10.42 -6.96
CA GLY A 265 7.85 10.00 -5.74
C GLY A 265 6.82 10.02 -4.61
N VAL A 266 6.50 8.84 -4.10
CA VAL A 266 5.63 8.69 -2.93
C VAL A 266 6.48 8.98 -1.70
N ALA A 267 6.14 10.05 -0.97
CA ALA A 267 6.65 10.33 0.35
C ALA A 267 5.66 9.83 1.41
N ASP A 268 6.22 9.25 2.45
CA ASP A 268 5.60 8.58 3.59
C ASP A 268 4.70 9.50 4.44
N GLU A 269 3.72 8.90 5.11
CA GLU A 269 3.66 8.81 6.59
C GLU A 269 2.50 7.87 6.96
N LEU A 270 2.73 7.12 8.02
CA LEU A 270 2.02 5.92 8.43
C LEU A 270 0.79 6.21 9.31
N ALA A 271 -0.17 5.31 9.21
CA ALA A 271 -1.27 5.17 10.15
C ALA A 271 -0.83 4.42 11.41
N GLY A 272 -1.29 4.90 12.58
CA GLY A 272 -1.23 4.13 13.83
C GLY A 272 -1.03 4.91 15.14
N ARG A 273 -1.93 5.87 15.46
CA ARG A 273 -2.52 6.13 16.80
C ARG A 273 -3.29 7.45 16.75
N HIS A 274 -4.59 7.32 16.46
CA HIS A 274 -5.67 8.29 16.61
C HIS A 274 -5.53 9.68 15.95
N LEU A 275 -4.37 10.09 15.46
CA LEU A 275 -4.13 11.37 14.78
C LEU A 275 -4.35 11.25 13.26
N GLN A 276 -5.45 11.78 12.74
CA GLN A 276 -5.83 11.72 11.33
C GLN A 276 -5.74 13.10 10.66
N TYR A 277 -5.23 13.17 9.42
CA TYR A 277 -5.19 14.39 8.62
C TYR A 277 -6.14 14.26 7.42
N ARG A 278 -7.01 15.24 7.21
CA ARG A 278 -7.92 15.27 6.06
C ARG A 278 -8.23 16.72 5.63
N PRO A 279 -8.76 16.94 4.42
CA PRO A 279 -9.26 18.26 4.04
C PRO A 279 -10.34 18.76 5.02
N LEU A 280 -10.33 20.07 5.27
CA LEU A 280 -11.38 20.75 6.03
C LEU A 280 -12.71 20.66 5.27
N GLY A 281 -13.75 20.15 5.92
CA GLY A 281 -15.11 20.08 5.38
C GLY A 281 -16.03 21.11 6.01
N ALA A 282 -17.19 21.36 5.39
CA ALA A 282 -18.18 22.30 5.94
C ALA A 282 -18.70 21.89 7.34
N ALA A 283 -18.73 20.60 7.63
CA ALA A 283 -19.13 20.06 8.94
C ALA A 283 -18.15 20.42 10.07
N ASP A 284 -16.92 20.81 9.74
CA ASP A 284 -15.87 21.12 10.71
C ASP A 284 -15.86 22.59 11.12
N ALA A 285 -16.61 23.47 10.45
CA ALA A 285 -16.49 24.91 10.58
C ALA A 285 -16.68 25.41 12.03
N GLU A 286 -17.63 24.82 12.77
CA GLU A 286 -17.87 25.14 14.17
C GLU A 286 -16.73 24.67 15.08
N ALA A 287 -16.22 23.45 14.85
CA ALA A 287 -15.10 22.90 15.61
C ALA A 287 -13.79 23.63 15.31
N ALA A 288 -13.56 24.04 14.06
CA ALA A 288 -12.43 24.84 13.63
C ALA A 288 -12.46 26.24 14.29
N ALA A 289 -13.61 26.92 14.29
CA ALA A 289 -13.78 28.20 14.97
C ALA A 289 -13.56 28.09 16.49
N ALA A 290 -14.04 27.00 17.11
CA ALA A 290 -13.80 26.75 18.53
C ALA A 290 -12.31 26.51 18.85
N LEU A 291 -11.61 25.73 18.03
CA LEU A 291 -10.16 25.49 18.15
C LEU A 291 -9.38 26.80 18.00
N GLU A 292 -9.76 27.61 17.03
CA GLU A 292 -9.08 28.83 16.64
C GLU A 292 -9.28 29.92 17.73
N ALA A 293 -10.50 30.09 18.25
CA ALA A 293 -10.78 30.90 19.43
C ALA A 293 -9.97 30.46 20.67
N ALA A 294 -9.78 29.15 20.89
CA ALA A 294 -8.96 28.64 21.98
C ALA A 294 -7.46 28.88 21.76
N CYS A 295 -6.98 28.79 20.52
CA CYS A 295 -5.56 28.97 20.19
C CYS A 295 -5.11 30.43 20.27
N PHE A 296 -6.00 31.35 19.91
CA PHE A 296 -5.74 32.79 19.82
C PHE A 296 -6.43 33.60 20.93
N ALA A 297 -6.86 32.94 22.01
CA ALA A 297 -7.39 33.61 23.19
C ALA A 297 -6.37 34.62 23.76
N GLY A 298 -6.72 35.92 23.71
CA GLY A 298 -5.85 37.01 24.16
C GLY A 298 -4.81 37.48 23.16
N ALA A 299 -4.84 37.00 21.91
CA ALA A 299 -4.05 37.55 20.82
C ALA A 299 -4.54 38.95 20.41
N ALA A 300 -3.70 39.72 19.72
CA ALA A 300 -4.05 41.05 19.22
C ALA A 300 -5.10 41.00 18.08
N HIS A 301 -5.18 39.88 17.35
CA HIS A 301 -6.10 39.68 16.23
C HIS A 301 -7.36 38.94 16.65
N THR A 302 -8.43 39.15 15.87
CA THR A 302 -9.73 38.48 16.10
C THR A 302 -9.69 37.06 15.55
N PRO A 303 -10.11 36.07 16.34
CA PRO A 303 -10.24 34.70 15.86
C PRO A 303 -11.30 34.59 14.74
N TRP A 304 -11.02 33.79 13.71
CA TRP A 304 -11.90 33.36 12.64
C TRP A 304 -13.17 32.68 13.14
N THR A 305 -14.29 33.06 12.51
CA THR A 305 -15.61 32.50 12.77
C THR A 305 -15.91 31.31 11.85
N ALA A 306 -16.87 30.47 12.24
CA ALA A 306 -17.33 29.36 11.40
C ALA A 306 -17.78 29.83 10.00
N ALA A 307 -18.40 31.01 9.91
CA ALA A 307 -18.80 31.63 8.64
C ALA A 307 -17.60 31.94 7.72
N GLN A 308 -16.47 32.37 8.28
CA GLN A 308 -15.26 32.66 7.50
C GLN A 308 -14.60 31.37 6.99
N PHE A 309 -14.58 30.30 7.80
CA PHE A 309 -14.14 28.98 7.31
C PHE A 309 -15.07 28.46 6.20
N LEU A 310 -16.39 28.63 6.31
CA LEU A 310 -17.32 28.24 5.26
C LEU A 310 -17.14 29.06 3.97
N GLU A 311 -16.80 30.34 4.07
CA GLU A 311 -16.49 31.19 2.92
C GLU A 311 -15.24 30.71 2.18
N GLU A 312 -14.20 30.34 2.91
CA GLU A 312 -12.98 29.76 2.33
C GLU A 312 -13.21 28.39 1.66
N LEU A 313 -14.21 27.64 2.10
CA LEU A 313 -14.61 26.37 1.49
C LEU A 313 -15.60 26.56 0.32
N SER A 314 -16.01 27.79 0.04
CA SER A 314 -17.03 28.08 -0.96
C SER A 314 -16.53 27.71 -2.38
N PRO A 315 -17.32 26.94 -3.16
CA PRO A 315 -17.02 26.70 -4.58
C PRO A 315 -16.97 27.98 -5.42
N ALA A 316 -17.50 29.09 -4.91
CA ALA A 316 -17.50 30.40 -5.56
C ALA A 316 -16.26 31.26 -5.22
N ALA A 317 -15.29 30.73 -4.47
CA ALA A 317 -14.05 31.43 -4.16
C ALA A 317 -13.28 31.81 -5.43
N ALA A 318 -12.79 33.05 -5.49
CA ALA A 318 -12.18 33.61 -6.70
C ALA A 318 -10.83 32.98 -7.09
N VAL A 319 -10.13 32.36 -6.12
CA VAL A 319 -8.84 31.68 -6.36
C VAL A 319 -8.79 30.35 -5.58
N PRO A 320 -7.97 29.37 -6.01
CA PRO A 320 -7.92 28.06 -5.36
C PRO A 320 -7.52 28.13 -3.88
N ARG A 321 -8.02 27.16 -3.10
CA ARG A 321 -7.82 27.05 -1.65
C ARG A 321 -7.31 25.68 -1.28
N SER A 322 -6.50 25.61 -0.22
CA SER A 322 -6.05 24.36 0.39
C SER A 322 -6.21 24.48 1.89
N TRP A 323 -7.15 23.73 2.46
CA TRP A 323 -7.43 23.70 3.90
C TRP A 323 -7.43 22.27 4.42
N TRP A 324 -6.66 22.04 5.49
CA TRP A 324 -6.46 20.74 6.11
C TRP A 324 -6.70 20.82 7.60
N VAL A 325 -7.19 19.72 8.16
CA VAL A 325 -7.46 19.55 9.60
C VAL A 325 -6.83 18.27 10.12
N ALA A 326 -6.41 18.33 11.38
CA ALA A 326 -5.93 17.20 12.15
C ALA A 326 -6.95 16.85 13.23
N HIS A 327 -7.36 15.58 13.28
CA HIS A 327 -8.28 15.05 14.27
C HIS A 327 -7.57 14.08 15.18
N ASP A 328 -7.96 14.05 16.46
CA ASP A 328 -7.61 12.96 17.35
C ASP A 328 -8.85 12.48 18.11
N ASP A 329 -9.18 11.21 17.96
CA ASP A 329 -10.37 10.59 18.52
C ASP A 329 -11.69 11.31 18.19
N GLY A 330 -11.77 11.97 17.04
CA GLY A 330 -12.94 12.71 16.57
C GLY A 330 -12.96 14.18 16.99
N ASP A 331 -12.04 14.60 17.86
CA ASP A 331 -11.85 16.00 18.20
C ASP A 331 -10.93 16.68 17.19
N LEU A 332 -11.32 17.87 16.71
CA LEU A 332 -10.48 18.68 15.83
C LEU A 332 -9.40 19.38 16.66
N ILE A 333 -8.14 18.99 16.44
CA ILE A 333 -7.00 19.45 17.25
C ILE A 333 -5.95 20.25 16.48
N GLY A 334 -6.10 20.35 15.16
CA GLY A 334 -5.25 21.22 14.34
C GLY A 334 -5.92 21.62 13.03
N ILE A 335 -5.51 22.77 12.50
CA ILE A 335 -5.93 23.29 11.20
C ILE A 335 -4.76 24.04 10.56
N ALA A 336 -4.63 23.93 9.23
CA ALA A 336 -3.84 24.85 8.45
C ALA A 336 -4.48 25.07 7.09
N GLY A 337 -4.35 26.28 6.54
CA GLY A 337 -4.78 26.52 5.18
C GLY A 337 -4.25 27.78 4.55
N GLY A 338 -4.44 27.86 3.24
CA GLY A 338 -3.94 28.93 2.42
C GLY A 338 -4.69 29.09 1.12
N MET A 339 -4.46 30.23 0.48
CA MET A 339 -4.97 30.56 -0.85
C MET A 339 -3.84 30.65 -1.87
N ILE A 340 -4.16 30.36 -3.11
CA ILE A 340 -3.17 30.31 -4.19
C ILE A 340 -3.32 31.53 -5.09
N VAL A 341 -2.23 32.27 -5.22
CA VAL A 341 -2.16 33.51 -6.01
C VAL A 341 -0.83 33.53 -6.76
N ASP A 342 -0.86 33.67 -8.08
CA ASP A 342 0.32 33.88 -8.93
C ASP A 342 1.51 32.91 -8.70
N CYS A 343 1.22 31.60 -8.59
CA CYS A 343 2.20 30.54 -8.31
C CYS A 343 2.85 30.62 -6.91
N ASP A 344 2.21 31.31 -5.97
CA ASP A 344 2.52 31.32 -4.54
C ASP A 344 1.32 30.80 -3.73
N VAL A 345 1.57 30.01 -2.68
CA VAL A 345 0.56 29.75 -1.66
C VAL A 345 0.75 30.71 -0.50
N GLN A 346 -0.22 31.58 -0.30
CA GLN A 346 -0.30 32.43 0.88
C GLN A 346 -0.97 31.62 2.00
N ILE A 347 -0.20 31.21 3.00
CA ILE A 347 -0.72 30.53 4.19
C ILE A 347 -1.44 31.58 5.04
N LEU A 348 -2.72 31.31 5.30
CA LEU A 348 -3.62 32.23 6.00
C LEU A 348 -3.73 31.90 7.48
N ASP A 349 -3.76 30.63 7.82
CA ASP A 349 -3.91 30.18 9.20
C ASP A 349 -3.18 28.86 9.46
N VAL A 350 -2.68 28.74 10.69
CA VAL A 350 -2.10 27.53 11.27
C VAL A 350 -2.42 27.55 12.77
N ALA A 351 -3.33 26.68 13.22
CA ALA A 351 -3.65 26.53 14.62
C ALA A 351 -3.53 25.08 15.08
N VAL A 352 -2.98 24.87 16.27
CA VAL A 352 -2.90 23.55 16.92
C VAL A 352 -3.24 23.71 18.39
N ALA A 353 -4.14 22.84 18.87
CA ALA A 353 -4.66 22.84 20.23
C ALA A 353 -3.50 22.94 21.25
N PRO A 354 -3.58 23.84 22.26
CA PRO A 354 -2.47 24.09 23.18
C PRO A 354 -1.86 22.83 23.81
N ALA A 355 -2.71 21.87 24.21
CA ALA A 355 -2.30 20.60 24.82
C ALA A 355 -1.55 19.66 23.85
N ARG A 356 -1.62 19.91 22.54
CA ARG A 356 -1.09 19.06 21.46
C ARG A 356 0.05 19.72 20.68
N ARG A 357 0.47 20.91 21.09
CA ARG A 357 1.63 21.59 20.49
C ARG A 357 2.91 20.80 20.74
N ARG A 358 3.88 20.96 19.83
CA ARG A 358 5.15 20.21 19.77
C ARG A 358 5.04 18.71 19.49
N ALA A 359 3.86 18.21 19.15
CA ALA A 359 3.67 16.84 18.66
C ALA A 359 3.81 16.71 17.12
N GLY A 360 4.47 17.66 16.45
CA GLY A 360 4.64 17.62 14.98
C GLY A 360 3.40 18.01 14.14
N ILE A 361 2.22 18.19 14.73
CA ILE A 361 0.95 18.40 14.01
C ILE A 361 0.98 19.57 13.00
N ALA A 362 1.43 20.75 13.41
CA ALA A 362 1.49 21.93 12.54
C ALA A 362 2.42 21.72 11.34
N ARG A 363 3.54 20.99 11.55
CA ARG A 363 4.49 20.65 10.50
C ARG A 363 3.80 19.80 9.43
N ARG A 364 3.05 18.79 9.85
CA ARG A 364 2.37 17.87 8.92
C ARG A 364 1.21 18.53 8.19
N LEU A 365 0.42 19.36 8.88
CA LEU A 365 -0.63 20.17 8.22
C LEU A 365 -0.06 21.10 7.15
N LEU A 366 1.05 21.78 7.44
CA LEU A 366 1.75 22.62 6.46
C LEU A 366 2.37 21.83 5.31
N ALA A 367 2.82 20.59 5.55
CA ALA A 367 3.27 19.70 4.50
C ALA A 367 2.14 19.35 3.51
N HIS A 368 0.93 19.10 4.02
CA HIS A 368 -0.26 18.87 3.19
C HIS A 368 -0.63 20.12 2.37
N VAL A 369 -0.66 21.30 2.99
CA VAL A 369 -0.92 22.57 2.28
C VAL A 369 0.16 22.84 1.22
N SER A 370 1.43 22.59 1.54
CA SER A 370 2.55 22.68 0.60
C SER A 370 2.37 21.75 -0.59
N TYR A 371 1.97 20.49 -0.34
CA TYR A 371 1.77 19.50 -1.39
C TYR A 371 0.64 19.93 -2.34
N ASP A 372 -0.51 20.35 -1.81
CA ASP A 372 -1.63 20.85 -2.62
C ASP A 372 -1.21 22.07 -3.45
N ALA A 373 -0.46 23.00 -2.86
CA ALA A 373 0.07 24.16 -3.56
C ALA A 373 1.00 23.79 -4.72
N GLN A 374 1.89 22.82 -4.54
CA GLN A 374 2.75 22.32 -5.62
C GLN A 374 1.94 21.67 -6.74
N MET A 375 0.90 20.92 -6.40
CA MET A 375 -0.01 20.32 -7.39
C MET A 375 -0.79 21.37 -8.18
N LEU A 376 -0.96 22.56 -7.60
CA LEU A 376 -1.63 23.71 -8.19
C LEU A 376 -0.67 24.69 -8.87
N GLY A 377 0.60 24.31 -9.05
CA GLY A 377 1.61 25.06 -9.82
C GLY A 377 2.37 26.10 -9.01
N CYS A 378 2.24 26.11 -7.68
CA CYS A 378 3.02 27.00 -6.85
C CYS A 378 4.48 26.57 -6.78
N THR A 379 5.36 27.57 -6.84
CA THR A 379 6.82 27.40 -6.68
C THR A 379 7.31 27.99 -5.36
N THR A 380 6.51 28.84 -4.73
CA THR A 380 6.80 29.48 -3.45
C THR A 380 5.62 29.40 -2.50
N ALA A 381 5.91 29.58 -1.22
CA ALA A 381 4.93 29.82 -0.18
C ALA A 381 5.26 31.11 0.56
N SER A 382 4.23 31.87 0.93
CA SER A 382 4.36 33.07 1.75
C SER A 382 3.44 33.00 2.96
N LEU A 383 3.82 33.69 4.04
CA LEU A 383 3.00 33.83 5.23
C LEU A 383 3.29 35.14 5.96
N GLU A 384 2.32 35.58 6.74
CA GLU A 384 2.46 36.60 7.76
C GLU A 384 2.43 35.95 9.15
N VAL A 385 3.38 36.31 10.01
CA VAL A 385 3.43 35.84 11.40
C VAL A 385 3.70 37.00 12.35
N GLU A 386 3.01 37.05 13.49
CA GLU A 386 3.22 38.10 14.48
C GLU A 386 4.68 38.13 14.97
N ALA A 387 5.28 39.32 15.03
CA ALA A 387 6.71 39.48 15.33
C ALA A 387 7.13 38.86 16.69
N GLY A 388 6.22 38.89 17.67
CA GLY A 388 6.40 38.30 19.00
C GLY A 388 6.18 36.77 19.07
N ASN A 389 5.69 36.13 18.01
CA ASN A 389 5.40 34.69 17.99
C ASN A 389 6.66 33.86 17.66
N GLU A 390 7.64 33.86 18.57
CA GLU A 390 8.89 33.12 18.40
C GLU A 390 8.70 31.61 18.14
N PRO A 391 7.74 30.90 18.78
CA PRO A 391 7.53 29.49 18.48
C PRO A 391 7.14 29.23 17.03
N ALA A 392 6.22 30.03 16.46
CA ALA A 392 5.81 29.89 15.06
C ALA A 392 6.96 30.26 14.10
N ARG A 393 7.68 31.36 14.36
CA ARG A 393 8.85 31.76 13.56
C ARG A 393 9.94 30.68 13.51
N ARG A 394 10.20 29.99 14.64
CA ARG A 394 11.13 28.84 14.66
C ARG A 394 10.62 27.65 13.84
N LEU A 395 9.32 27.35 13.90
CA LEU A 395 8.72 26.31 13.07
C LEU A 395 8.87 26.64 11.58
N TYR A 396 8.50 27.85 11.17
CA TYR A 396 8.58 28.29 9.78
C TYR A 396 10.02 28.33 9.27
N ALA A 397 10.97 28.84 10.06
CA ALA A 397 12.38 28.80 9.70
C ALA A 397 12.89 27.36 9.50
N ALA A 398 12.47 26.41 10.35
CA ALA A 398 12.80 25.00 10.20
C ALA A 398 12.14 24.34 8.97
N LEU A 399 11.08 24.95 8.44
CA LEU A 399 10.40 24.56 7.20
C LEU A 399 11.00 25.21 5.94
N GLY A 400 12.06 26.02 6.10
CA GLY A 400 12.73 26.70 4.99
C GLY A 400 12.22 28.12 4.70
N PHE A 401 11.33 28.67 5.53
CA PHE A 401 10.92 30.07 5.42
C PHE A 401 12.01 31.03 5.87
N THR A 402 12.19 32.11 5.11
CA THR A 402 13.11 33.21 5.40
C THR A 402 12.35 34.51 5.49
N GLU A 403 12.82 35.45 6.31
CA GLU A 403 12.15 36.75 6.48
C GLU A 403 12.34 37.62 5.24
N ALA A 404 11.23 38.03 4.62
CA ALA A 404 11.20 38.87 3.44
C ALA A 404 10.87 40.35 3.76
N GLY A 405 10.23 40.62 4.90
CA GLY A 405 9.90 41.97 5.33
C GLY A 405 9.07 42.05 6.61
N VAL A 406 8.66 43.27 6.99
CA VAL A 406 7.81 43.52 8.16
C VAL A 406 6.68 44.48 7.78
N ARG A 407 5.43 44.10 8.09
CA ARG A 407 4.24 44.94 7.99
C ARG A 407 3.91 45.52 9.36
N ARG A 408 3.95 46.85 9.49
CA ARG A 408 3.71 47.53 10.76
C ARG A 408 2.23 47.51 11.13
N ASN A 409 1.93 47.26 12.41
CA ASN A 409 0.57 47.25 12.98
C ASN A 409 -0.43 46.34 12.23
N TYR A 410 0.03 45.24 11.65
CA TYR A 410 -0.80 44.36 10.81
C TYR A 410 -1.88 43.63 11.61
N TYR A 411 -1.53 43.10 12.80
CA TYR A 411 -2.48 42.40 13.68
C TYR A 411 -3.20 43.34 14.66
N GLY A 412 -2.85 44.63 14.66
CA GLY A 412 -3.39 45.64 15.57
C GLY A 412 -2.34 46.67 16.00
N PRO A 413 -2.73 47.72 16.76
CA PRO A 413 -1.80 48.74 17.24
C PRO A 413 -0.67 48.13 18.09
N GLY A 414 0.57 48.25 17.60
CA GLY A 414 1.77 47.70 18.26
C GLY A 414 2.08 46.23 17.95
N ALA A 415 1.30 45.57 17.07
CA ALA A 415 1.50 44.17 16.68
C ALA A 415 1.90 44.06 15.20
N ASP A 416 3.20 44.06 14.94
CA ASP A 416 3.79 43.93 13.59
C ASP A 416 3.73 42.48 13.08
N ALA A 417 3.59 42.30 11.77
CA ALA A 417 3.72 40.99 11.11
C ALA A 417 5.05 40.90 10.37
N VAL A 418 5.81 39.85 10.64
CA VAL A 418 6.96 39.44 9.83
C VAL A 418 6.43 38.66 8.64
N VAL A 419 6.74 39.13 7.43
CA VAL A 419 6.44 38.43 6.18
C VAL A 419 7.57 37.44 5.94
N MET A 420 7.24 36.17 5.78
CA MET A 420 8.21 35.12 5.49
C MET A 420 7.87 34.42 4.18
N THR A 421 8.89 34.00 3.44
CA THR A 421 8.74 33.25 2.18
C THR A 421 9.66 32.05 2.13
N ALA A 422 9.22 30.98 1.46
CA ALA A 422 9.99 29.77 1.20
C ALA A 422 9.81 29.30 -0.25
N PRO A 423 10.83 28.71 -0.88
CA PRO A 423 10.61 27.89 -2.06
C PRO A 423 9.85 26.61 -1.66
N LEU A 424 9.02 26.08 -2.57
CA LEU A 424 8.40 24.77 -2.43
C LEU A 424 9.27 23.68 -3.10
N PRO A 425 9.35 22.46 -2.55
CA PRO A 425 8.69 21.99 -1.32
C PRO A 425 9.31 22.54 -0.04
N LEU A 426 8.51 22.64 1.03
CA LEU A 426 9.02 23.00 2.35
C LEU A 426 10.03 21.96 2.88
N VAL A 427 11.02 22.42 3.65
CA VAL A 427 12.07 21.56 4.25
C VAL A 427 11.49 20.81 5.45
N LEU A 428 11.39 19.48 5.39
CA LEU A 428 10.91 18.66 6.50
C LEU A 428 12.10 17.97 7.20
N PRO A 429 12.55 18.42 8.39
CA PRO A 429 13.55 17.71 9.18
C PRO A 429 12.97 16.42 9.76
N VAL A 430 13.74 15.34 9.67
CA VAL A 430 13.45 14.02 10.23
C VAL A 430 13.57 14.10 11.76
N ASP A 431 12.47 13.97 12.50
CA ASP A 431 12.48 13.97 13.98
C ASP A 431 12.61 12.54 14.50
N ALA A 432 13.57 12.31 15.41
CA ALA A 432 13.94 10.99 15.94
C ALA A 432 13.12 10.56 17.17
N ALA A 433 12.11 11.34 17.57
CA ALA A 433 11.37 11.15 18.83
C ALA A 433 10.04 10.37 18.70
N SER A 434 9.69 9.86 17.52
CA SER A 434 8.53 9.00 17.30
C SER A 434 8.98 7.66 16.71
N PRO A 435 8.78 6.51 17.39
CA PRO A 435 9.14 5.21 16.84
C PRO A 435 8.05 4.80 15.82
N GLU A 436 8.14 5.33 14.62
CA GLU A 436 7.46 4.80 13.44
C GLU A 436 8.28 3.63 12.89
N PRO A 437 7.65 2.54 12.41
CA PRO A 437 8.33 1.67 11.46
C PRO A 437 8.42 2.42 10.13
N THR A 438 9.45 3.24 10.02
CA THR A 438 9.91 3.91 8.80
C THR A 438 9.85 2.94 7.60
N ALA A 439 9.61 3.45 6.38
CA ALA A 439 10.19 2.85 5.18
C ALA A 439 11.60 2.40 5.53
N ALA A 440 11.84 1.08 5.51
CA ALA A 440 12.81 0.39 6.38
C ALA A 440 13.98 1.31 6.73
N VAL A 441 14.15 1.64 8.03
CA VAL A 441 15.30 2.43 8.52
C VAL A 441 16.48 2.02 7.68
N ARG A 442 17.06 2.95 6.91
CA ARG A 442 18.09 2.60 5.92
C ARG A 442 19.09 1.67 6.58
N ARG A 443 19.09 0.40 6.17
CA ARG A 443 19.89 -0.65 6.80
C ARG A 443 21.19 -0.77 6.04
N ALA A 444 22.27 -1.04 6.77
CA ALA A 444 23.46 -1.56 6.12
C ALA A 444 23.14 -2.96 5.60
N TRP A 445 23.29 -3.19 4.30
CA TRP A 445 23.01 -4.47 3.65
C TRP A 445 24.28 -5.04 2.97
N PRO A 446 24.51 -6.36 2.97
CA PRO A 446 23.70 -7.41 3.62
C PRO A 446 23.78 -7.37 5.15
N GLN A 447 22.68 -7.77 5.80
CA GLN A 447 22.66 -7.95 7.25
C GLN A 447 23.60 -9.11 7.65
N PRO A 448 24.34 -8.98 8.78
CA PRO A 448 25.17 -10.08 9.26
C PRO A 448 24.30 -11.28 9.64
N ALA A 449 24.76 -12.49 9.35
CA ALA A 449 24.12 -13.70 9.82
C ALA A 449 24.10 -13.72 11.36
N PRO A 450 22.97 -14.07 11.99
CA PRO A 450 22.89 -14.07 13.43
C PRO A 450 23.78 -15.16 14.04
N ALA A 451 24.45 -14.83 15.15
CA ALA A 451 25.24 -15.79 15.91
C ALA A 451 24.35 -16.44 16.98
N ARG A 452 24.06 -17.74 16.87
CA ARG A 452 23.26 -18.48 17.86
C ARG A 452 24.12 -19.39 18.72
N THR A 453 23.87 -19.37 20.02
CA THR A 453 24.36 -20.38 20.96
C THR A 453 23.67 -21.73 20.73
N PRO A 454 24.25 -22.86 21.19
CA PRO A 454 23.60 -24.18 21.08
C PRO A 454 22.21 -24.22 21.74
N ASP A 455 22.03 -23.52 22.86
CA ASP A 455 20.74 -23.45 23.57
C ASP A 455 19.70 -22.66 22.76
N GLU A 456 20.09 -21.54 22.15
CA GLU A 456 19.22 -20.77 21.24
C GLU A 456 18.84 -21.58 19.99
N GLN A 457 19.77 -22.37 19.44
CA GLN A 457 19.47 -23.27 18.31
C GLN A 457 18.48 -24.37 18.72
N ALA A 458 18.63 -24.95 19.91
CA ALA A 458 17.70 -25.93 20.45
C ALA A 458 16.32 -25.32 20.73
N GLU A 459 16.26 -24.08 21.23
CA GLU A 459 15.02 -23.33 21.41
C GLU A 459 14.31 -23.11 20.08
N LEU A 460 15.01 -22.62 19.05
CA LEU A 460 14.46 -22.42 17.70
C LEU A 460 13.95 -23.72 17.09
N ALA A 461 14.71 -24.81 17.21
CA ALA A 461 14.32 -26.13 16.73
C ALA A 461 13.07 -26.67 17.44
N ARG A 462 12.87 -26.35 18.72
CA ARG A 462 11.65 -26.69 19.46
C ARG A 462 10.47 -25.84 19.00
N ARG A 463 10.66 -24.52 18.95
CA ARG A 463 9.64 -23.51 18.64
C ARG A 463 9.14 -23.58 17.21
N ARG A 464 9.99 -23.92 16.23
CA ARG A 464 9.63 -24.01 14.80
C ARG A 464 8.79 -22.81 14.32
N PRO A 465 9.34 -21.59 14.35
CA PRO A 465 8.58 -20.37 14.06
C PRO A 465 8.06 -20.36 12.61
N VAL A 466 6.77 -20.11 12.42
CA VAL A 466 6.12 -19.94 11.12
C VAL A 466 5.80 -18.46 10.94
N LEU A 467 6.32 -17.85 9.86
CA LEU A 467 5.98 -16.48 9.47
C LEU A 467 4.78 -16.50 8.55
N ALA A 468 3.83 -15.59 8.69
CA ALA A 468 2.71 -15.42 7.78
C ALA A 468 2.54 -13.97 7.32
N ILE A 469 2.10 -13.79 6.07
CA ILE A 469 1.92 -12.48 5.43
C ILE A 469 0.46 -12.31 5.03
N GLU A 470 -0.12 -11.15 5.35
CA GLU A 470 -1.45 -10.72 4.93
C GLU A 470 -1.32 -9.42 4.13
N SER A 471 -1.90 -9.40 2.92
CA SER A 471 -1.89 -8.27 1.99
C SER A 471 -3.09 -8.33 1.02
N SER A 472 -4.26 -8.78 1.49
CA SER A 472 -5.46 -8.97 0.67
C SER A 472 -6.13 -7.66 0.26
N CYS A 473 -6.01 -6.60 1.06
CA CYS A 473 -6.70 -5.33 0.87
C CYS A 473 -5.81 -4.10 1.09
N ASP A 474 -5.88 -3.43 2.24
CA ASP A 474 -5.19 -2.18 2.57
C ASP A 474 -4.28 -2.27 3.81
N GLU A 475 -4.21 -3.43 4.45
CA GLU A 475 -3.21 -3.76 5.47
C GLU A 475 -2.06 -4.59 4.90
N THR A 476 -0.83 -4.18 5.17
CA THR A 476 0.34 -5.06 5.05
C THR A 476 0.67 -5.58 6.43
N ALA A 477 0.40 -6.85 6.70
CA ALA A 477 0.64 -7.42 8.01
C ALA A 477 1.56 -8.65 7.95
N VAL A 478 2.36 -8.82 9.00
CA VAL A 478 3.24 -9.98 9.19
C VAL A 478 3.17 -10.44 10.63
N ALA A 479 2.99 -11.74 10.83
CA ALA A 479 3.01 -12.34 12.15
C ALA A 479 3.92 -13.57 12.16
N ILE A 480 4.49 -13.87 13.32
CA ILE A 480 5.29 -15.07 13.52
C ILE A 480 4.70 -15.83 14.70
N ILE A 481 4.40 -17.11 14.52
CA ILE A 481 3.81 -17.98 15.53
C ILE A 481 4.70 -19.21 15.76
N ASP A 482 4.83 -19.66 17.00
CA ASP A 482 5.54 -20.92 17.32
C ASP A 482 4.63 -22.14 17.19
N ALA A 483 5.22 -23.33 17.20
CA ALA A 483 4.51 -24.61 17.07
C ALA A 483 3.47 -24.85 18.18
N GLU A 484 3.65 -24.23 19.35
CA GLU A 484 2.72 -24.29 20.48
C GLU A 484 1.53 -23.33 20.34
N GLY A 485 1.50 -22.49 19.30
CA GLY A 485 0.43 -21.53 19.04
C GLY A 485 0.63 -20.18 19.74
N ARG A 486 1.83 -19.89 20.25
CA ARG A 486 2.16 -18.59 20.82
C ARG A 486 2.61 -17.64 19.71
N LEU A 487 1.97 -16.46 19.64
CA LEU A 487 2.43 -15.37 18.80
C LEU A 487 3.76 -14.82 19.33
N LEU A 488 4.77 -14.82 18.47
CA LEU A 488 6.10 -14.28 18.73
C LEU A 488 6.23 -12.82 18.25
N ALA A 489 5.50 -12.48 17.19
CA ALA A 489 5.41 -11.14 16.61
C ALA A 489 4.07 -10.94 15.88
N ASN A 490 3.56 -9.71 15.84
CA ASN A 490 2.38 -9.34 15.06
C ASN A 490 2.45 -7.86 14.66
N LYS A 491 2.76 -7.59 13.39
CA LYS A 491 2.97 -6.26 12.83
C LYS A 491 1.93 -5.97 11.77
N VAL A 492 1.40 -4.75 11.78
CA VAL A 492 0.41 -4.27 10.81
C VAL A 492 0.81 -2.87 10.37
N SER A 493 0.98 -2.67 9.07
CA SER A 493 1.09 -1.37 8.42
C SER A 493 -0.20 -1.13 7.63
N THR A 494 -1.05 -0.23 8.15
CA THR A 494 -2.36 0.09 7.55
C THR A 494 -2.27 1.31 6.63
N GLN A 495 -3.05 1.27 5.55
CA GLN A 495 -3.13 2.35 4.55
C GLN A 495 -4.43 3.18 4.69
N ILE A 496 -5.21 2.97 5.75
CA ILE A 496 -6.52 3.61 5.94
C ILE A 496 -6.46 5.13 5.76
N ASP A 497 -5.51 5.82 6.42
CA ASP A 497 -5.37 7.28 6.35
C ASP A 497 -5.08 7.76 4.92
N PHE A 498 -4.36 6.95 4.15
CA PHE A 498 -4.10 7.25 2.75
C PHE A 498 -5.37 7.16 1.91
N HIS A 499 -6.17 6.10 2.10
CA HIS A 499 -7.39 5.84 1.35
C HIS A 499 -8.59 6.71 1.80
N ALA A 500 -8.56 7.24 3.02
CA ALA A 500 -9.58 8.13 3.56
C ALA A 500 -9.84 9.34 2.65
N ARG A 501 -8.79 9.87 2.01
CA ARG A 501 -8.90 11.00 1.05
C ARG A 501 -9.74 10.68 -0.19
N PHE A 502 -9.82 9.40 -0.57
CA PHE A 502 -10.61 8.93 -1.72
C PHE A 502 -12.00 8.41 -1.29
N GLY A 503 -12.26 8.36 0.02
CA GLY A 503 -13.50 7.84 0.59
C GLY A 503 -13.69 6.34 0.36
N GLY A 504 -12.59 5.58 0.34
CA GLY A 504 -12.54 4.13 0.16
C GLY A 504 -11.19 3.65 -0.42
N VAL A 505 -10.94 2.35 -0.34
CA VAL A 505 -9.69 1.73 -0.84
C VAL A 505 -9.56 1.89 -2.35
N VAL A 506 -8.43 2.44 -2.80
CA VAL A 506 -8.04 2.51 -4.22
C VAL A 506 -7.11 1.34 -4.54
N PRO A 507 -7.54 0.31 -5.32
CA PRO A 507 -6.78 -0.93 -5.47
C PRO A 507 -5.37 -0.75 -6.03
N GLU A 508 -5.22 0.15 -7.01
CA GLU A 508 -3.93 0.40 -7.66
C GLU A 508 -2.90 0.98 -6.70
N ILE A 509 -3.34 1.91 -5.84
CA ILE A 509 -2.52 2.54 -4.80
C ILE A 509 -2.20 1.53 -3.71
N ALA A 510 -3.20 0.73 -3.29
CA ALA A 510 -3.00 -0.23 -2.21
C ALA A 510 -1.88 -1.23 -2.56
N SER A 511 -1.90 -1.70 -3.79
CA SER A 511 -0.85 -2.55 -4.37
C SER A 511 0.54 -1.90 -4.32
N ARG A 512 0.68 -0.58 -4.56
CA ARG A 512 1.97 0.13 -4.50
C ARG A 512 2.49 0.18 -3.07
N LYS A 513 1.62 0.49 -2.13
CA LYS A 513 1.96 0.61 -0.71
C LYS A 513 2.44 -0.71 -0.12
N HIS A 514 1.82 -1.85 -0.49
CA HIS A 514 2.36 -3.16 -0.08
C HIS A 514 3.81 -3.36 -0.55
N VAL A 515 4.13 -3.03 -1.81
CA VAL A 515 5.52 -3.18 -2.33
C VAL A 515 6.51 -2.31 -1.57
N GLU A 516 6.10 -1.11 -1.17
CA GLU A 516 6.93 -0.17 -0.42
C GLU A 516 7.28 -0.71 0.96
N VAL A 517 6.30 -1.22 1.71
CA VAL A 517 6.46 -1.49 3.16
C VAL A 517 6.76 -2.95 3.50
N ILE A 518 6.45 -3.92 2.63
CA ILE A 518 6.48 -5.36 2.97
C ILE A 518 7.81 -5.84 3.57
N VAL A 519 8.95 -5.37 3.07
CA VAL A 519 10.28 -5.74 3.62
C VAL A 519 10.46 -5.20 5.04
N GLY A 520 10.05 -3.94 5.27
CA GLY A 520 10.17 -3.31 6.59
C GLY A 520 9.30 -4.00 7.64
N VAL A 521 8.06 -4.34 7.28
CA VAL A 521 7.13 -5.06 8.18
C VAL A 521 7.64 -6.47 8.51
N VAL A 522 8.20 -7.18 7.53
CA VAL A 522 8.84 -8.49 7.75
C VAL A 522 10.04 -8.37 8.69
N ASP A 523 10.89 -7.38 8.47
CA ASP A 523 12.07 -7.15 9.29
C ASP A 523 11.71 -6.84 10.74
N GLU A 524 10.73 -5.96 10.96
CA GLU A 524 10.25 -5.64 12.29
C GLU A 524 9.65 -6.87 13.01
N ALA A 525 8.95 -7.74 12.27
CA ALA A 525 8.42 -8.99 12.81
C ALA A 525 9.54 -9.99 13.19
N LEU A 526 10.59 -10.12 12.37
CA LEU A 526 11.75 -10.97 12.66
C LEU A 526 12.55 -10.47 13.88
N GLU A 527 12.65 -9.16 14.06
CA GLU A 527 13.29 -8.51 15.22
C GLU A 527 12.47 -8.71 16.50
N GLU A 528 11.15 -8.48 16.43
CA GLU A 528 10.24 -8.70 17.55
C GLU A 528 10.23 -10.18 17.96
N ALA A 529 10.17 -11.12 17.02
CA ALA A 529 10.19 -12.55 17.33
C ALA A 529 11.48 -13.00 18.01
N ALA A 530 12.64 -12.50 17.55
CA ALA A 530 13.93 -12.76 18.19
C ALA A 530 13.95 -12.24 19.64
N THR A 531 13.42 -11.04 19.86
CA THR A 531 13.30 -10.44 21.19
C THR A 531 12.38 -11.27 22.09
N THR A 532 11.22 -11.70 21.58
CA THR A 532 10.24 -12.52 22.32
C THR A 532 10.80 -13.89 22.72
N LEU A 533 11.69 -14.45 21.90
CA LEU A 533 12.39 -15.71 22.17
C LEU A 533 13.63 -15.52 23.07
N GLY A 534 14.01 -14.28 23.37
CA GLY A 534 15.20 -13.98 24.17
C GLY A 534 16.53 -14.24 23.45
N LEU A 535 16.54 -14.17 22.11
CA LEU A 535 17.73 -14.39 21.30
C LEU A 535 18.65 -13.17 21.38
N THR A 536 19.95 -13.42 21.53
CA THR A 536 20.97 -12.37 21.73
C THR A 536 21.79 -12.07 20.48
N GLY A 537 21.78 -12.98 19.50
CA GLY A 537 22.56 -12.89 18.26
C GLY A 537 22.01 -11.97 17.16
N GLY A 538 21.00 -11.13 17.44
CA GLY A 538 20.30 -10.30 16.46
C GLY A 538 18.96 -10.88 16.00
N ALA A 539 18.32 -10.22 15.03
CA ALA A 539 17.03 -10.60 14.46
C ALA A 539 17.00 -12.04 13.96
N LEU A 540 15.80 -12.63 13.87
CA LEU A 540 15.63 -13.96 13.31
C LEU A 540 16.04 -13.96 11.82
N ALA A 541 16.92 -14.87 11.41
CA ALA A 541 17.23 -15.03 10.00
C ALA A 541 16.09 -15.79 9.31
N PRO A 542 15.77 -15.50 8.04
CA PRO A 542 14.75 -16.25 7.29
C PRO A 542 15.02 -17.76 7.26
N ALA A 543 16.28 -18.18 7.22
CA ALA A 543 16.68 -19.58 7.28
C ALA A 543 16.40 -20.26 8.65
N GLU A 544 16.07 -19.51 9.71
CA GLU A 544 15.67 -20.03 11.02
C GLU A 544 14.15 -20.24 11.14
N LEU A 545 13.37 -19.79 10.14
CA LEU A 545 11.95 -20.09 10.05
C LEU A 545 11.71 -21.57 9.72
N ALA A 546 10.54 -22.06 10.11
CA ALA A 546 10.06 -23.39 9.76
C ALA A 546 9.30 -23.39 8.41
N ALA A 547 8.53 -22.33 8.15
CA ALA A 547 7.76 -22.13 6.93
C ALA A 547 7.41 -20.64 6.72
N VAL A 548 6.98 -20.31 5.51
CA VAL A 548 6.42 -18.99 5.16
C VAL A 548 4.99 -19.20 4.66
N GLY A 549 4.03 -18.62 5.39
CA GLY A 549 2.62 -18.55 5.06
C GLY A 549 2.26 -17.25 4.36
N VAL A 550 1.24 -17.29 3.50
CA VAL A 550 0.71 -16.09 2.84
C VAL A 550 -0.76 -16.24 2.50
N THR A 551 -1.50 -15.15 2.60
CA THR A 551 -2.87 -15.07 2.08
C THR A 551 -2.87 -15.20 0.56
N GLN A 552 -3.51 -16.25 0.05
CA GLN A 552 -3.71 -16.47 -1.39
C GLN A 552 -4.94 -15.74 -1.92
N GLY A 553 -5.96 -15.60 -1.08
CA GLY A 553 -7.20 -14.90 -1.37
C GLY A 553 -8.34 -15.34 -0.46
N PRO A 554 -9.56 -14.81 -0.65
CA PRO A 554 -9.94 -13.79 -1.64
C PRO A 554 -9.41 -12.40 -1.28
N GLY A 555 -9.52 -11.45 -2.21
CA GLY A 555 -9.02 -10.08 -2.02
C GLY A 555 -8.74 -9.31 -3.30
N LEU A 556 -8.17 -8.12 -3.19
CA LEU A 556 -7.78 -7.30 -4.32
C LEU A 556 -6.59 -7.96 -5.05
N VAL A 557 -6.79 -8.37 -6.31
CA VAL A 557 -5.77 -9.10 -7.09
C VAL A 557 -4.40 -8.41 -7.10
N GLY A 558 -4.36 -7.07 -7.22
CA GLY A 558 -3.10 -6.32 -7.23
C GLY A 558 -2.37 -6.36 -5.89
N ALA A 559 -3.10 -6.41 -4.78
CA ALA A 559 -2.56 -6.50 -3.43
C ALA A 559 -2.11 -7.94 -3.10
N LEU A 560 -2.96 -8.93 -3.39
CA LEU A 560 -2.65 -10.36 -3.21
C LEU A 560 -1.38 -10.78 -3.96
N VAL A 561 -1.24 -10.35 -5.21
CA VAL A 561 -0.06 -10.69 -6.03
C VAL A 561 1.23 -10.21 -5.38
N VAL A 562 1.24 -9.07 -4.68
CA VAL A 562 2.43 -8.57 -3.98
C VAL A 562 2.84 -9.50 -2.84
N GLY A 563 1.89 -9.87 -1.98
CA GLY A 563 2.13 -10.80 -0.88
C GLY A 563 2.58 -12.17 -1.36
N VAL A 564 1.84 -12.76 -2.32
CA VAL A 564 2.16 -14.08 -2.88
C VAL A 564 3.54 -14.09 -3.54
N ALA A 565 3.85 -13.11 -4.39
CA ALA A 565 5.14 -13.00 -5.05
C ALA A 565 6.30 -12.85 -4.04
N PHE A 566 6.12 -11.98 -3.03
CA PHE A 566 7.12 -11.79 -1.98
C PHE A 566 7.32 -13.06 -1.14
N ALA A 567 6.23 -13.71 -0.71
CA ALA A 567 6.30 -14.92 0.10
C ALA A 567 7.00 -16.08 -0.65
N LYS A 568 6.72 -16.24 -1.94
CA LYS A 568 7.42 -17.19 -2.82
C LYS A 568 8.92 -16.91 -2.86
N GLY A 569 9.29 -15.66 -3.13
CA GLY A 569 10.69 -15.23 -3.11
C GLY A 569 11.37 -15.50 -1.78
N LEU A 570 10.72 -15.14 -0.66
CA LEU A 570 11.24 -15.33 0.70
C LEU A 570 11.43 -16.80 1.05
N ALA A 571 10.42 -17.64 0.78
CA ALA A 571 10.44 -19.06 1.03
C ALA A 571 11.51 -19.77 0.20
N TYR A 572 11.56 -19.51 -1.11
CA TYR A 572 12.59 -20.06 -1.99
C TYR A 572 14.00 -19.57 -1.59
N GLY A 573 14.13 -18.27 -1.29
CA GLY A 573 15.30 -17.61 -0.74
C GLY A 573 15.88 -18.30 0.50
N ALA A 574 15.01 -18.59 1.45
CA ALA A 574 15.36 -19.17 2.74
C ALA A 574 15.40 -20.71 2.74
N ALA A 575 15.13 -21.35 1.59
CA ALA A 575 14.93 -22.80 1.45
C ALA A 575 13.87 -23.35 2.43
N LYS A 576 12.71 -22.68 2.51
CA LYS A 576 11.58 -23.01 3.38
C LYS A 576 10.33 -23.38 2.58
N PRO A 577 9.46 -24.26 3.11
CA PRO A 577 8.18 -24.53 2.49
C PRO A 577 7.29 -23.28 2.49
N LEU A 578 6.53 -23.13 1.41
CA LEU A 578 5.48 -22.13 1.25
C LEU A 578 4.13 -22.72 1.69
N ILE A 579 3.28 -21.92 2.32
CA ILE A 579 1.92 -22.30 2.71
C ILE A 579 0.96 -21.21 2.25
N THR A 580 -0.01 -21.56 1.42
CA THR A 580 -1.11 -20.66 1.06
C THR A 580 -2.30 -20.81 2.00
N VAL A 581 -2.87 -19.67 2.37
CA VAL A 581 -3.98 -19.57 3.32
C VAL A 581 -5.15 -18.84 2.68
N ASN A 582 -6.36 -19.34 2.92
CA ASN A 582 -7.58 -18.64 2.59
C ASN A 582 -7.84 -17.54 3.64
N HIS A 583 -8.03 -16.30 3.19
CA HIS A 583 -8.25 -15.13 4.05
C HIS A 583 -9.47 -15.28 4.97
N LEU A 584 -10.58 -15.83 4.44
CA LEU A 584 -11.82 -16.04 5.18
C LEU A 584 -11.63 -17.13 6.24
N GLU A 585 -10.85 -18.17 5.92
CA GLU A 585 -10.43 -19.17 6.88
C GLU A 585 -9.58 -18.52 7.98
N GLY A 586 -8.67 -17.60 7.64
CA GLY A 586 -7.96 -16.77 8.61
C GLY A 586 -8.91 -16.15 9.66
N HIS A 587 -9.93 -15.41 9.23
CA HIS A 587 -10.92 -14.80 10.13
C HIS A 587 -11.66 -15.81 11.01
N LEU A 588 -11.92 -17.01 10.51
CA LEU A 588 -12.49 -18.11 11.30
C LEU A 588 -11.51 -18.52 12.41
N PHE A 589 -10.25 -18.75 12.07
CA PHE A 589 -9.20 -19.19 12.99
C PHE A 589 -8.77 -18.09 13.98
N ALA A 590 -9.06 -16.81 13.73
CA ALA A 590 -8.85 -15.74 14.72
C ALA A 590 -9.54 -16.04 16.07
N ASN A 591 -10.63 -16.82 16.07
CA ASN A 591 -11.32 -17.24 17.28
C ASN A 591 -10.48 -18.17 18.18
N LEU A 592 -9.53 -18.92 17.61
CA LEU A 592 -8.61 -19.77 18.38
C LEU A 592 -7.59 -18.95 19.18
N LEU A 593 -7.31 -17.72 18.78
CA LEU A 593 -6.46 -16.80 19.54
C LEU A 593 -7.11 -16.40 20.88
N ALA A 594 -8.44 -16.24 20.90
CA ALA A 594 -9.19 -16.03 22.14
C ALA A 594 -9.45 -17.34 22.89
N GLN A 595 -9.76 -18.41 22.17
CA GLN A 595 -10.25 -19.65 22.74
C GLN A 595 -9.53 -20.88 22.13
N PRO A 596 -8.35 -21.25 22.64
CA PRO A 596 -7.53 -22.33 22.07
C PRO A 596 -8.18 -23.72 22.09
N ASP A 597 -9.19 -23.94 22.94
CA ASP A 597 -9.94 -25.20 23.06
C ASP A 597 -11.20 -25.28 22.18
N LEU A 598 -11.46 -24.27 21.34
CA LEU A 598 -12.57 -24.24 20.38
C LEU A 598 -12.51 -25.48 19.47
N LYS A 599 -13.66 -26.15 19.31
CA LYS A 599 -13.80 -27.36 18.47
C LYS A 599 -15.09 -27.31 17.67
N PRO A 600 -15.08 -27.71 16.38
CA PRO A 600 -16.29 -27.99 15.62
C PRO A 600 -17.17 -29.07 16.28
N PRO A 601 -18.50 -29.06 16.07
CA PRO A 601 -19.22 -28.18 15.15
C PRO A 601 -19.64 -26.85 15.81
N PHE A 602 -19.55 -25.75 15.04
CA PHE A 602 -20.05 -24.43 15.44
C PHE A 602 -20.61 -23.65 14.24
N ILE A 603 -21.41 -22.62 14.54
CA ILE A 603 -21.83 -21.64 13.54
C ILE A 603 -20.87 -20.46 13.58
N PHE A 604 -20.34 -20.07 12.43
CA PHE A 604 -19.48 -18.91 12.26
C PHE A 604 -20.19 -17.85 11.41
N THR A 605 -20.18 -16.61 11.85
CA THR A 605 -20.60 -15.47 11.02
C THR A 605 -19.37 -14.62 10.73
N LEU A 606 -19.10 -14.39 9.45
CA LEU A 606 -18.09 -13.43 9.00
C LEU A 606 -18.79 -12.14 8.60
N VAL A 607 -18.37 -11.02 9.17
CA VAL A 607 -18.84 -9.66 8.84
C VAL A 607 -17.65 -8.72 8.72
N SER A 608 -17.16 -8.54 7.50
CA SER A 608 -16.04 -7.65 7.16
C SER A 608 -16.48 -6.53 6.19
N GLY A 609 -15.51 -5.73 5.74
CA GLY A 609 -15.72 -4.72 4.68
C GLY A 609 -16.28 -5.33 3.40
N GLY A 610 -15.71 -6.45 2.95
CA GLY A 610 -16.07 -7.11 1.68
C GLY A 610 -16.90 -8.39 1.80
N HIS A 611 -17.09 -8.93 3.01
CA HIS A 611 -17.79 -10.22 3.18
C HIS A 611 -18.87 -10.15 4.25
N THR A 612 -19.99 -10.80 3.98
CA THR A 612 -21.02 -11.12 4.97
C THR A 612 -21.55 -12.50 4.70
N MET A 613 -21.22 -13.47 5.57
CA MET A 613 -21.59 -14.86 5.39
C MET A 613 -21.85 -15.57 6.71
N LEU A 614 -22.67 -16.61 6.63
CA LEU A 614 -23.03 -17.52 7.70
C LEU A 614 -22.58 -18.92 7.31
N VAL A 615 -21.74 -19.53 8.15
CA VAL A 615 -21.03 -20.77 7.84
C VAL A 615 -21.29 -21.78 8.96
N HIS A 616 -21.60 -23.01 8.57
CA HIS A 616 -21.60 -24.16 9.47
C HIS A 616 -20.25 -24.86 9.36
N VAL A 617 -19.44 -24.72 10.41
CA VAL A 617 -18.14 -25.38 10.51
C VAL A 617 -18.37 -26.76 11.09
N ARG A 618 -18.39 -27.80 10.24
CA ARG A 618 -18.66 -29.18 10.65
C ARG A 618 -17.42 -29.85 11.23
N ALA A 619 -16.28 -29.62 10.57
CA ALA A 619 -14.95 -29.99 11.01
C ALA A 619 -13.95 -28.94 10.50
N TRP A 620 -12.70 -28.98 10.98
CA TRP A 620 -11.63 -28.18 10.38
C TRP A 620 -11.43 -28.63 8.92
N GLY A 621 -11.46 -27.69 7.99
CA GLY A 621 -11.45 -27.95 6.55
C GLY A 621 -12.78 -28.44 5.95
N ASP A 622 -13.86 -28.55 6.73
CA ASP A 622 -15.21 -28.89 6.24
C ASP A 622 -16.20 -27.78 6.60
N TYR A 623 -16.32 -26.82 5.69
CA TYR A 623 -17.10 -25.59 5.86
C TYR A 623 -18.31 -25.58 4.91
N GLU A 624 -19.50 -25.37 5.47
CA GLU A 624 -20.73 -25.22 4.69
C GLU A 624 -21.23 -23.79 4.78
N VAL A 625 -21.09 -23.04 3.69
CA VAL A 625 -21.68 -21.69 3.57
C VAL A 625 -23.20 -21.83 3.48
N LEU A 626 -23.89 -21.49 4.56
CA LEU A 626 -25.35 -21.52 4.65
C LEU A 626 -25.99 -20.35 3.90
N GLY A 627 -25.32 -19.19 3.91
CA GLY A 627 -25.76 -18.01 3.17
C GLY A 627 -24.75 -16.89 3.19
N GLU A 628 -24.76 -16.10 2.12
CA GLU A 628 -23.89 -14.93 1.90
C GLU A 628 -24.72 -13.70 1.49
N THR A 629 -24.12 -12.52 1.48
CA THR A 629 -24.81 -11.32 0.99
C THR A 629 -25.08 -11.40 -0.51
N LEU A 630 -26.25 -10.90 -0.92
CA LEU A 630 -26.65 -10.76 -2.33
C LEU A 630 -26.15 -9.46 -2.95
N ASP A 631 -25.79 -8.48 -2.11
CA ASP A 631 -25.44 -7.12 -2.52
C ASP A 631 -24.28 -6.54 -1.69
N ASP A 632 -24.52 -5.50 -0.90
CA ASP A 632 -23.51 -4.86 -0.06
C ASP A 632 -23.15 -5.79 1.12
N ALA A 633 -21.87 -5.91 1.45
CA ALA A 633 -21.45 -6.47 2.73
C ALA A 633 -21.77 -5.51 3.88
N VAL A 634 -21.80 -6.01 5.13
CA VAL A 634 -22.09 -5.17 6.29
C VAL A 634 -21.10 -4.01 6.41
N GLY A 635 -19.79 -4.26 6.35
CA GLY A 635 -18.81 -3.18 6.47
C GLY A 635 -18.95 -2.14 5.35
N GLU A 636 -19.13 -2.58 4.11
CA GLU A 636 -19.41 -1.69 2.98
C GLU A 636 -20.69 -0.86 3.18
N ALA A 637 -21.75 -1.42 3.75
CA ALA A 637 -22.97 -0.67 4.07
C ALA A 637 -22.69 0.42 5.13
N PHE A 638 -21.90 0.13 6.15
CA PHE A 638 -21.46 1.13 7.14
C PHE A 638 -20.65 2.25 6.47
N ASP A 639 -19.69 1.92 5.61
CA ASP A 639 -18.85 2.90 4.92
C ASP A 639 -19.68 3.79 3.99
N LYS A 640 -20.63 3.22 3.25
CA LYS A 640 -21.53 3.97 2.37
C LYS A 640 -22.46 4.91 3.14
N VAL A 641 -23.00 4.46 4.28
CA VAL A 641 -23.83 5.31 5.15
C VAL A 641 -22.99 6.44 5.76
N ALA A 642 -21.79 6.15 6.26
CA ALA A 642 -20.88 7.17 6.78
C ALA A 642 -20.52 8.22 5.71
N LYS A 643 -20.25 7.77 4.48
CA LYS A 643 -20.00 8.65 3.34
C LYS A 643 -21.21 9.54 3.02
N ALA A 644 -22.42 8.99 3.02
CA ALA A 644 -23.65 9.76 2.81
C ALA A 644 -23.90 10.81 3.90
N LEU A 645 -23.43 10.56 5.11
CA LEU A 645 -23.49 11.47 6.26
C LEU A 645 -22.31 12.46 6.34
N GLY A 646 -21.32 12.36 5.44
CA GLY A 646 -20.12 13.21 5.48
C GLY A 646 -19.14 12.86 6.60
N LEU A 647 -19.20 11.64 7.15
CA LEU A 647 -18.42 11.19 8.31
C LEU A 647 -17.04 10.62 7.94
N GLY A 648 -16.72 10.51 6.64
CA GLY A 648 -15.44 10.02 6.14
C GLY A 648 -15.33 8.49 6.04
N TYR A 649 -14.09 8.00 5.94
CA TYR A 649 -13.70 6.59 5.89
C TYR A 649 -12.56 6.35 6.88
N PRO A 650 -12.57 5.24 7.66
CA PRO A 650 -13.53 4.14 7.65
C PRO A 650 -14.80 4.50 8.44
N GLY A 651 -15.97 4.12 7.92
CA GLY A 651 -17.28 4.51 8.46
C GLY A 651 -17.74 3.67 9.65
N GLY A 652 -17.34 2.39 9.70
CA GLY A 652 -17.71 1.45 10.75
C GLY A 652 -17.50 1.99 12.18
N PRO A 653 -16.27 2.37 12.57
CA PRO A 653 -15.97 2.89 13.90
C PRO A 653 -16.73 4.19 14.24
N VAL A 654 -16.92 5.08 13.25
CA VAL A 654 -17.58 6.38 13.46
C VAL A 654 -19.08 6.20 13.72
N ILE A 655 -19.76 5.38 12.91
CA ILE A 655 -21.17 5.03 13.13
C ILE A 655 -21.35 4.34 14.49
N SER A 656 -20.47 3.40 14.83
CA SER A 656 -20.54 2.69 16.11
C SER A 656 -20.46 3.61 17.30
N ARG A 657 -19.61 4.65 17.25
CA ARG A 657 -19.48 5.63 18.33
C ARG A 657 -20.71 6.50 18.46
N LEU A 658 -21.24 7.00 17.33
CA LEU A 658 -22.47 7.79 17.32
C LEU A 658 -23.66 7.00 17.87
N ALA A 659 -23.73 5.70 17.55
CA ALA A 659 -24.80 4.83 18.00
C ALA A 659 -24.84 4.63 19.53
N GLU A 660 -23.74 4.84 20.26
CA GLU A 660 -23.69 4.70 21.72
C GLU A 660 -24.57 5.74 22.44
N GLU A 661 -24.81 6.88 21.79
CA GLU A 661 -25.59 8.01 22.33
C GLU A 661 -27.02 8.08 21.78
N GLY A 662 -27.40 7.17 20.87
CA GLY A 662 -28.67 7.19 20.16
C GLY A 662 -29.71 6.20 20.67
N ASP A 663 -30.98 6.47 20.37
CA ASP A 663 -32.07 5.50 20.54
C ASP A 663 -32.17 4.58 19.31
N PRO A 664 -31.94 3.26 19.46
CA PRO A 664 -32.04 2.29 18.36
C PRO A 664 -33.47 2.09 17.82
N GLN A 665 -34.48 2.67 18.45
CA GLN A 665 -35.88 2.63 18.03
C GLN A 665 -36.39 3.96 17.46
N ALA A 666 -35.56 4.99 17.40
CA ALA A 666 -35.96 6.32 16.92
C ALA A 666 -36.42 6.31 15.47
N ILE A 667 -35.76 5.52 14.61
CA ILE A 667 -36.05 5.46 13.16
C ILE A 667 -36.34 4.03 12.72
N ALA A 668 -37.49 3.84 12.08
CA ALA A 668 -37.96 2.53 11.64
C ALA A 668 -37.33 2.10 10.30
N PHE A 669 -36.07 1.67 10.34
CA PHE A 669 -35.39 1.11 9.16
C PHE A 669 -35.79 -0.35 8.85
N PRO A 670 -35.77 -0.79 7.57
CA PRO A 670 -36.18 -2.13 7.18
C PRO A 670 -35.19 -3.22 7.65
N ARG A 671 -35.69 -4.34 8.19
CA ARG A 671 -34.92 -5.55 8.51
C ARG A 671 -35.04 -6.56 7.35
N ALA A 672 -34.31 -6.31 6.27
CA ALA A 672 -34.42 -7.07 5.02
C ALA A 672 -34.20 -8.58 5.23
N MET A 673 -35.02 -9.39 4.56
CA MET A 673 -34.95 -10.86 4.54
C MET A 673 -35.06 -11.58 5.90
N MET A 674 -35.32 -10.88 7.02
CA MET A 674 -35.34 -11.45 8.38
C MET A 674 -36.32 -12.62 8.58
N HIS A 675 -37.43 -12.63 7.83
CA HIS A 675 -38.49 -13.64 7.91
C HIS A 675 -38.62 -14.50 6.64
N SER A 676 -37.63 -14.45 5.75
CA SER A 676 -37.66 -15.15 4.47
C SER A 676 -37.41 -16.67 4.57
N HIS A 677 -36.91 -17.14 5.72
CA HIS A 677 -36.34 -18.49 5.89
C HIS A 677 -35.11 -18.79 5.02
N ASP A 678 -34.54 -17.74 4.40
CA ASP A 678 -33.32 -17.77 3.62
C ASP A 678 -32.16 -17.21 4.47
N TYR A 679 -31.00 -17.87 4.45
CA TYR A 679 -29.82 -17.41 5.17
C TYR A 679 -29.06 -16.30 4.43
N ARG A 680 -29.33 -16.05 3.14
CA ARG A 680 -28.67 -14.99 2.33
C ARG A 680 -29.07 -13.58 2.76
N PHE A 681 -28.11 -12.65 2.80
CA PHE A 681 -28.26 -11.28 3.32
C PHE A 681 -28.55 -10.26 2.20
N SER A 682 -29.15 -9.12 2.54
CA SER A 682 -29.32 -7.98 1.64
C SER A 682 -29.38 -6.70 2.46
N LEU A 683 -28.52 -5.73 2.11
CA LEU A 683 -28.34 -4.46 2.80
C LEU A 683 -28.53 -3.25 1.88
N SER A 684 -28.54 -3.45 0.55
CA SER A 684 -28.75 -2.37 -0.42
C SER A 684 -30.05 -1.59 -0.17
N GLY A 685 -31.15 -2.28 0.14
CA GLY A 685 -32.43 -1.66 0.47
C GLY A 685 -32.43 -0.88 1.79
N LEU A 686 -31.63 -1.33 2.78
CA LEU A 686 -31.43 -0.61 4.03
C LEU A 686 -30.65 0.69 3.79
N LYS A 687 -29.58 0.65 3.00
CA LYS A 687 -28.84 1.85 2.57
C LYS A 687 -29.76 2.86 1.89
N THR A 688 -30.59 2.42 0.93
CA THR A 688 -31.53 3.32 0.25
C THR A 688 -32.51 3.95 1.23
N ALA A 689 -33.02 3.18 2.21
CA ALA A 689 -33.90 3.74 3.24
C ALA A 689 -33.22 4.81 4.09
N VAL A 690 -31.93 4.62 4.45
CA VAL A 690 -31.15 5.62 5.18
C VAL A 690 -30.94 6.89 4.34
N VAL A 691 -30.52 6.75 3.08
CA VAL A 691 -30.32 7.89 2.18
C VAL A 691 -31.62 8.66 1.96
N THR A 692 -32.73 7.97 1.70
CA THR A 692 -34.05 8.60 1.55
C THR A 692 -34.49 9.31 2.82
N TYR A 693 -34.22 8.76 4.00
CA TYR A 693 -34.49 9.44 5.27
C TYR A 693 -33.69 10.74 5.39
N ILE A 694 -32.39 10.70 5.09
CA ILE A 694 -31.50 11.88 5.09
C ILE A 694 -32.03 12.96 4.14
N GLU A 695 -32.39 12.59 2.91
CA GLU A 695 -32.94 13.51 1.90
C GLU A 695 -34.27 14.13 2.33
N GLN A 696 -35.16 13.35 2.93
CA GLN A 696 -36.48 13.83 3.40
C GLN A 696 -36.36 14.81 4.56
N GLU A 697 -35.52 14.52 5.55
CA GLU A 697 -35.27 15.43 6.68
C GLU A 697 -34.61 16.73 6.20
N THR A 698 -33.61 16.62 5.32
CA THR A 698 -32.91 17.77 4.72
C THR A 698 -33.86 18.65 3.91
N ALA A 699 -34.67 18.05 3.03
CA ALA A 699 -35.65 18.77 2.22
C ALA A 699 -36.73 19.46 3.07
N ALA A 700 -37.02 18.90 4.25
CA ALA A 700 -37.94 19.49 5.21
C ALA A 700 -37.29 20.53 6.15
N GLY A 701 -35.99 20.83 5.97
CA GLY A 701 -35.25 21.81 6.77
C GLY A 701 -35.03 21.41 8.23
N ARG A 702 -35.11 20.10 8.54
CA ARG A 702 -34.90 19.57 9.90
C ARG A 702 -33.46 19.08 10.08
N THR A 703 -32.93 19.27 11.27
CA THR A 703 -31.62 18.71 11.65
C THR A 703 -31.76 17.23 11.97
N ILE A 704 -30.88 16.41 11.38
CA ILE A 704 -30.82 14.96 11.62
C ILE A 704 -30.10 14.72 12.94
N HIS A 705 -30.74 13.99 13.87
CA HIS A 705 -30.07 13.53 15.07
C HIS A 705 -29.20 12.32 14.72
N LEU A 706 -27.91 12.59 14.43
CA LEU A 706 -26.95 11.57 13.97
C LEU A 706 -26.83 10.36 14.90
N PRO A 707 -26.84 10.50 16.24
CA PRO A 707 -26.82 9.35 17.15
C PRO A 707 -27.99 8.39 16.93
N ASP A 708 -29.22 8.91 16.85
CA ASP A 708 -30.44 8.10 16.65
C ASP A 708 -30.45 7.38 15.30
N LEU A 709 -29.98 8.06 14.25
CA LEU A 709 -29.83 7.47 12.92
C LEU A 709 -28.81 6.33 12.95
N ALA A 710 -27.64 6.57 13.54
CA ALA A 710 -26.60 5.55 13.69
C ALA A 710 -27.10 4.35 14.49
N ALA A 711 -27.70 4.57 15.67
CA ALA A 711 -28.24 3.52 16.52
C ALA A 711 -29.36 2.71 15.83
N SER A 712 -30.28 3.39 15.15
CA SER A 712 -31.38 2.73 14.42
C SER A 712 -30.88 1.92 13.23
N PHE A 713 -29.85 2.42 12.52
CA PHE A 713 -29.20 1.71 11.41
C PHE A 713 -28.47 0.46 11.91
N GLU A 714 -27.64 0.58 12.95
CA GLU A 714 -26.94 -0.55 13.56
C GLU A 714 -27.91 -1.63 14.03
N ALA A 715 -28.98 -1.24 14.72
CA ALA A 715 -30.01 -2.16 15.18
C ALA A 715 -30.65 -2.93 14.02
N ALA A 716 -30.95 -2.26 12.90
CA ALA A 716 -31.52 -2.91 11.72
C ALA A 716 -30.58 -3.95 11.11
N VAL A 717 -29.28 -3.67 11.04
CA VAL A 717 -28.27 -4.63 10.57
C VAL A 717 -28.15 -5.81 11.54
N PHE A 718 -27.92 -5.53 12.83
CA PHE A 718 -27.58 -6.56 13.81
C PHE A 718 -28.75 -7.49 14.15
N ASP A 719 -30.00 -7.00 14.10
CA ASP A 719 -31.18 -7.84 14.29
C ASP A 719 -31.26 -8.96 13.24
N VAL A 720 -30.90 -8.68 11.98
CA VAL A 720 -30.87 -9.67 10.90
C VAL A 720 -29.74 -10.69 11.14
N GLN A 721 -28.55 -10.21 11.52
CA GLN A 721 -27.40 -11.09 11.86
C GLN A 721 -27.78 -12.08 12.98
N PHE A 722 -28.32 -11.57 14.08
CA PHE A 722 -28.74 -12.39 15.21
C PHE A 722 -29.81 -13.41 14.82
N LYS A 723 -30.85 -12.98 14.10
CA LYS A 723 -31.98 -13.86 13.74
C LYS A 723 -31.51 -15.06 12.93
N LYS A 724 -30.64 -14.84 11.95
CA LYS A 724 -30.12 -15.89 11.08
C LYS A 724 -29.14 -16.80 11.80
N ALA A 725 -28.24 -16.25 12.61
CA ALA A 725 -27.36 -17.03 13.47
C ALA A 725 -28.18 -17.97 14.38
N TRP A 726 -29.24 -17.45 15.00
CA TRP A 726 -30.11 -18.25 15.87
C TRP A 726 -30.86 -19.35 15.13
N ASP A 727 -31.37 -19.07 13.93
CA ASP A 727 -32.03 -20.07 13.10
C ASP A 727 -31.06 -21.19 12.68
N ALA A 728 -29.84 -20.83 12.26
CA ALA A 728 -28.80 -21.80 11.90
C ALA A 728 -28.37 -22.66 13.09
N LEU A 729 -28.22 -22.07 14.29
CA LEU A 729 -27.91 -22.82 15.52
C LEU A 729 -29.01 -23.83 15.86
N LYS A 730 -30.29 -23.47 15.69
CA LYS A 730 -31.41 -24.42 15.89
C LYS A 730 -31.42 -25.54 14.85
N GLN A 731 -31.15 -25.20 13.59
CA GLN A 731 -31.20 -26.17 12.49
C GLN A 731 -30.05 -27.18 12.57
N THR A 732 -28.85 -26.72 12.87
CA THR A 732 -27.65 -27.56 12.93
C THR A 732 -27.49 -28.28 14.27
N GLY A 733 -28.08 -27.74 15.35
CA GLY A 733 -27.90 -28.24 16.71
C GLY A 733 -26.57 -27.84 17.35
N ALA A 734 -25.76 -27.02 16.68
CA ALA A 734 -24.50 -26.50 17.22
C ALA A 734 -24.72 -25.74 18.55
N ARG A 735 -23.78 -25.89 19.48
CA ARG A 735 -23.82 -25.26 20.80
C ARG A 735 -22.82 -24.12 20.96
N GLU A 736 -22.05 -23.86 19.92
CA GLU A 736 -21.02 -22.84 19.89
C GLU A 736 -21.23 -21.94 18.67
N TYR A 737 -21.00 -20.65 18.87
CA TYR A 737 -21.13 -19.60 17.87
C TYR A 737 -19.86 -18.74 17.88
N CYS A 738 -19.32 -18.49 16.69
CA CYS A 738 -18.14 -17.67 16.47
C CYS A 738 -18.46 -16.48 15.56
N LEU A 739 -17.72 -15.39 15.75
CA LEU A 739 -17.82 -14.18 14.93
C LEU A 739 -16.43 -13.84 14.36
N GLY A 740 -16.37 -13.28 13.16
CA GLY A 740 -15.13 -12.80 12.55
C GLY A 740 -15.35 -11.60 11.63
N GLY A 741 -14.26 -11.00 11.15
CA GLY A 741 -14.28 -9.82 10.28
C GLY A 741 -14.30 -8.50 11.03
N GLY A 742 -13.96 -7.40 10.35
CA GLY A 742 -13.76 -6.08 10.98
C GLY A 742 -14.98 -5.56 11.75
N VAL A 743 -16.20 -5.85 11.30
CA VAL A 743 -17.44 -5.43 12.00
C VAL A 743 -17.63 -6.22 13.31
N ALA A 744 -16.96 -7.36 13.47
CA ALA A 744 -16.93 -8.09 14.74
C ALA A 744 -16.29 -7.28 15.87
N ALA A 745 -15.54 -6.20 15.59
CA ALA A 745 -15.02 -5.30 16.61
C ALA A 745 -16.10 -4.42 17.26
N ASN A 746 -17.28 -4.31 16.63
CA ASN A 746 -18.37 -3.45 17.10
C ASN A 746 -18.89 -3.88 18.49
N PRO A 747 -18.89 -2.99 19.50
CA PRO A 747 -19.29 -3.32 20.87
C PRO A 747 -20.75 -3.74 20.98
N HIS A 748 -21.67 -3.07 20.26
CA HIS A 748 -23.10 -3.39 20.29
C HIS A 748 -23.39 -4.76 19.71
N LEU A 749 -22.78 -5.11 18.57
CA LEU A 749 -22.92 -6.42 17.95
C LEU A 749 -22.43 -7.53 18.90
N ARG A 750 -21.23 -7.35 19.49
CA ARG A 750 -20.65 -8.30 20.46
C ARG A 750 -21.58 -8.52 21.64
N GLN A 751 -21.98 -7.43 22.30
CA GLN A 751 -22.83 -7.48 23.49
C GLN A 751 -24.18 -8.15 23.18
N MET A 752 -24.81 -7.76 22.07
CA MET A 752 -26.08 -8.32 21.64
C MET A 752 -25.97 -9.84 21.41
N LEU A 753 -24.94 -10.30 20.72
CA LEU A 753 -24.75 -11.73 20.44
C LEU A 753 -24.50 -12.52 21.72
N VAL A 754 -23.60 -12.03 22.59
CA VAL A 754 -23.31 -12.66 23.89
C VAL A 754 -24.57 -12.77 24.74
N ASP A 755 -25.34 -11.70 24.89
CA ASP A 755 -26.54 -11.69 25.72
C ASP A 755 -27.65 -12.56 25.14
N LYS A 756 -27.97 -12.37 23.85
CA LYS A 756 -29.12 -13.05 23.25
C LYS A 756 -28.81 -14.54 23.04
N LEU A 757 -27.63 -14.94 22.58
CA LEU A 757 -27.27 -16.35 22.38
C LEU A 757 -26.90 -17.05 23.69
N GLY A 758 -26.20 -16.37 24.60
CA GLY A 758 -25.83 -16.92 25.91
C GLY A 758 -27.05 -17.31 26.75
N ARG A 759 -28.11 -16.48 26.77
CA ARG A 759 -29.40 -16.81 27.41
C ARG A 759 -30.08 -18.06 26.83
N ARG A 760 -29.66 -18.52 25.66
CA ARG A 760 -30.18 -19.70 24.96
C ARG A 760 -29.25 -20.91 25.07
N GLY A 761 -28.24 -20.85 25.95
CA GLY A 761 -27.31 -21.94 26.22
C GLY A 761 -26.28 -22.17 25.11
N VAL A 762 -26.01 -21.16 24.29
CA VAL A 762 -24.98 -21.18 23.24
C VAL A 762 -23.73 -20.48 23.77
N ARG A 763 -22.57 -21.14 23.65
CA ARG A 763 -21.28 -20.52 23.92
C ARG A 763 -20.92 -19.57 22.78
N VAL A 764 -20.66 -18.32 23.10
CA VAL A 764 -20.27 -17.30 22.11
C VAL A 764 -18.77 -17.05 22.26
N THR A 765 -18.02 -17.32 21.21
CA THR A 765 -16.59 -17.09 21.12
C THR A 765 -16.35 -15.91 20.18
N LEU A 766 -15.59 -14.94 20.63
CA LEU A 766 -15.28 -13.72 19.88
C LEU A 766 -13.76 -13.54 19.84
N PRO A 767 -13.17 -13.20 18.69
CA PRO A 767 -11.74 -12.95 18.61
C PRO A 767 -11.37 -11.70 19.43
N PRO A 768 -10.09 -11.58 19.82
CA PRO A 768 -9.54 -10.32 20.30
C PRO A 768 -9.83 -9.17 19.33
N ARG A 769 -10.02 -7.95 19.82
CA ARG A 769 -10.44 -6.81 18.96
C ARG A 769 -9.42 -6.50 17.87
N ASP A 770 -8.14 -6.59 18.21
CA ASP A 770 -6.98 -6.45 17.33
C ASP A 770 -6.83 -7.60 16.32
N ALA A 771 -7.57 -8.70 16.51
CA ALA A 771 -7.65 -9.82 15.57
C ALA A 771 -8.98 -9.87 14.78
N CYS A 772 -9.84 -8.85 14.89
CA CYS A 772 -11.06 -8.74 14.09
C CYS A 772 -10.82 -8.18 12.70
N THR A 773 -10.00 -7.14 12.61
CA THR A 773 -9.58 -6.53 11.35
C THR A 773 -8.50 -7.38 10.70
N ASP A 774 -8.17 -7.10 9.45
CA ASP A 774 -7.18 -7.88 8.71
C ASP A 774 -5.81 -7.81 9.41
N ASN A 775 -5.26 -8.97 9.71
CA ASN A 775 -4.00 -9.13 10.44
C ASN A 775 -3.35 -10.45 10.04
N ALA A 776 -2.03 -10.55 10.19
CA ALA A 776 -1.34 -11.77 9.85
C ALA A 776 -1.37 -12.83 10.96
N ALA A 777 -1.76 -12.51 12.20
CA ALA A 777 -1.85 -13.48 13.28
C ALA A 777 -2.89 -14.58 12.98
N MET A 778 -4.01 -14.19 12.38
CA MET A 778 -5.05 -15.13 11.95
C MET A 778 -4.56 -16.05 10.82
N ILE A 779 -3.74 -15.53 9.91
CA ILE A 779 -3.11 -16.28 8.81
C ILE A 779 -2.03 -17.21 9.35
N ALA A 780 -1.25 -16.75 10.35
CA ALA A 780 -0.21 -17.53 11.01
C ALA A 780 -0.78 -18.77 11.70
N GLU A 781 -1.94 -18.67 12.37
CA GLU A 781 -2.55 -19.84 13.02
C GLU A 781 -3.00 -20.91 12.01
N VAL A 782 -3.54 -20.51 10.85
CA VAL A 782 -3.86 -21.46 9.76
C VAL A 782 -2.57 -22.06 9.19
N ALA A 783 -1.57 -21.23 8.88
CA ALA A 783 -0.30 -21.68 8.33
C ALA A 783 0.45 -22.63 9.29
N ARG A 784 0.41 -22.39 10.60
CA ARG A 784 0.99 -23.26 11.62
C ARG A 784 0.37 -24.65 11.63
N ARG A 785 -0.95 -24.74 11.44
CA ARG A 785 -1.67 -26.02 11.39
C ARG A 785 -1.38 -26.79 10.12
N LYS A 786 -1.44 -26.12 8.97
CA LYS A 786 -1.02 -26.69 7.68
C LYS A 786 0.43 -27.18 7.73
N PHE A 787 1.32 -26.41 8.37
CA PHE A 787 2.70 -26.83 8.61
C PHE A 787 2.79 -28.12 9.43
N ALA A 788 2.02 -28.24 10.50
CA ALA A 788 1.98 -29.43 11.34
C ALA A 788 1.42 -30.67 10.59
N GLU A 789 0.55 -30.45 9.60
CA GLU A 789 -0.04 -31.48 8.75
C GLU A 789 0.83 -31.82 7.52
N GLY A 790 1.84 -31.01 7.21
CA GLY A 790 2.67 -31.14 6.01
C GLY A 790 1.96 -30.69 4.72
N ASP A 791 0.91 -29.86 4.84
CA ASP A 791 0.19 -29.26 3.72
C ASP A 791 0.96 -28.04 3.21
N PHE A 792 1.81 -28.26 2.21
CA PHE A 792 2.66 -27.24 1.59
C PHE A 792 2.21 -26.94 0.17
N SER A 793 2.35 -25.68 -0.22
CA SER A 793 2.05 -25.17 -1.54
C SER A 793 3.29 -25.22 -2.44
N ASP A 794 3.08 -25.49 -3.72
CA ASP A 794 4.13 -25.33 -4.73
C ASP A 794 4.43 -23.85 -5.01
N PHE A 795 5.56 -23.57 -5.66
CA PHE A 795 5.92 -22.20 -6.06
C PHE A 795 5.18 -21.72 -7.32
N SER A 796 4.30 -22.53 -7.92
CA SER A 796 3.48 -22.19 -9.09
C SER A 796 2.08 -21.66 -8.73
N VAL A 797 1.68 -21.66 -7.45
CA VAL A 797 0.38 -21.11 -7.00
C VAL A 797 0.18 -19.65 -7.39
N ASP A 798 -0.99 -19.25 -7.88
CA ASP A 798 -1.28 -17.82 -8.12
C ASP A 798 -2.21 -17.25 -7.04
N ALA A 799 -2.28 -15.92 -6.99
CA ALA A 799 -3.30 -15.23 -6.21
C ALA A 799 -4.69 -15.58 -6.75
N ASP A 800 -5.63 -15.88 -5.85
CA ASP A 800 -7.01 -16.18 -6.21
C ASP A 800 -7.95 -15.12 -5.61
N PRO A 801 -8.26 -14.03 -6.33
CA PRO A 801 -9.07 -12.95 -5.80
C PRO A 801 -10.51 -13.39 -5.44
N ASN A 802 -10.99 -14.51 -5.98
CA ASN A 802 -12.34 -15.03 -5.78
C ASN A 802 -12.34 -16.35 -5.01
N MET A 803 -11.27 -16.63 -4.26
CA MET A 803 -11.13 -17.88 -3.50
C MET A 803 -12.33 -18.08 -2.57
N THR A 804 -13.01 -19.20 -2.70
CA THR A 804 -14.13 -19.57 -1.83
C THR A 804 -13.62 -20.24 -0.56
N LEU A 805 -14.36 -20.06 0.55
CA LEU A 805 -14.08 -20.74 1.81
C LEU A 805 -14.23 -22.26 1.70
#